data_AF-A0A2Z6QK87-F1
#
_entry.id   AF-A0A2Z6QK87-F1
#
_cell.length_a   1.000
_cell.length_b   1.000
_cell.length_c   1.000
_cell.angle_alpha   90.00
_cell.angle_beta   90.00
_cell.angle_gamma   90.00
#
_symmetry.space_group_name_H-M   'P 1'
#
loop_
_entity.id
_entity.type
_entity.pdbx_description
1 polymer ?
#
loop_
_entity_poly.entity_id
_entity_poly.type
_entity_poly.pdbx_seq_one_letter_code
_entity_poly.pdbx_strand_id
1 'polypeptide(L)'
;MYKGGLSIIAWPLFNDIAWFEKLSYIKSKLDNQESKYENARTFLQKTKVIMAKLKICDWSSLNESLIQIRVATLKRLLPIAVFYGMEQRDPIIEPLVNHDSEILIDSPIDFLVNENPIKLLPDNKDESFIQFSEYLRNYFEETVQSRKGSHDDDEWFSEFYKFLKDIIKRRTSRVQNWYEQNTAKFPKDNSDIIDGRYALNQKIEELTRLWTLCGLTCHKCGLKCIKHCGHKENHDCLTDHKCHFLCHFTEAHDDSPIPECRYKAGHGGKHVCDKISHLCNEPCELIDKSNCHEKCSKVIGHDDGEHLCQSKRNHHCGKDCSLSTRTIKGDYRCSNKCTIPYEEEHDLQRCENKICPIQCPIPSCRERCQSDDHFHALSKVDHFCGNEHHCQELCEYDGICHIAIEPKKQEETYKGKVRGTSITYTKYIQVSEKSRCIKKIPPNKFEHAGKHMHSEEKDAFHFCDKKCQFCEYYCTLPYGHPQIIHETKHGSMSQTEFTGEDDEFEYAKYNLRVGDQGIFVLCNLFCKELGRHRHIDYCKNVKNCELGDQGRDIEHIEAKVSPNPDQPKDFISHKLFWERTCFKDPYTVQEQEEFTKCDYECPDEEHRKTGFTGDPPTKSFCKSKLFHAKLRPTKPKNDNGYISFDGHHFGCKNPYTAYHIIFVLDRSFSMSDEDIKPNPNFPIYNDLTKKHNNRIGAVYQAVYIFMNTHKNCVKRTSLDNISLILFDQEIHTYYQIIQVIVPFEYKDLTDLEDLLNLMLQHESYGGTSYNNAIQKAGSLIETYFDPTKVNVIIFLSDGECGTPTNQLHDICKRNKEKGYLIKLAQ
;
A
#
# COMPACT_ATOMS: atom_id res chain seq x y z
N MET A 1 20.59 24.97 -14.40
CA MET A 1 19.62 23.89 -14.11
C MET A 1 18.39 23.89 -15.03
N TYR A 2 18.16 24.90 -15.88
CA TYR A 2 17.28 24.77 -17.05
C TYR A 2 17.97 25.44 -18.24
N LYS A 3 18.42 24.66 -19.22
CA LYS A 3 19.11 25.15 -20.44
C LYS A 3 18.12 25.94 -21.32
N GLY A 4 17.72 27.13 -20.89
CA GLY A 4 16.88 28.06 -21.67
C GLY A 4 15.39 27.68 -21.83
N GLY A 5 14.95 26.51 -21.39
CA GLY A 5 13.58 26.01 -21.60
C GLY A 5 12.54 26.32 -20.50
N LEU A 6 12.86 27.19 -19.53
CA LEU A 6 11.94 27.54 -18.45
C LEU A 6 11.48 29.00 -18.60
N SER A 7 10.19 29.20 -18.87
CA SER A 7 9.56 30.53 -18.90
C SER A 7 8.69 30.68 -17.66
N ILE A 8 9.15 31.46 -16.68
CA ILE A 8 8.36 31.77 -15.48
C ILE A 8 7.47 32.98 -15.80
N ILE A 9 6.16 32.78 -15.73
CA ILE A 9 5.16 33.82 -15.99
C ILE A 9 4.47 34.11 -14.66
N ALA A 10 4.66 35.32 -14.12
CA ALA A 10 3.94 35.75 -12.91
C ALA A 10 2.44 35.86 -13.21
N TRP A 11 1.58 35.18 -12.46
CA TRP A 11 0.13 35.21 -12.67
C TRP A 11 -0.55 36.32 -11.87
N PRO A 12 -1.48 37.07 -12.49
CA PRO A 12 -2.43 37.92 -11.77
C PRO A 12 -3.35 37.10 -10.86
N LEU A 13 -4.03 37.77 -9.93
CA LEU A 13 -5.02 37.15 -9.04
C LEU A 13 -6.14 36.48 -9.86
N PHE A 14 -6.61 35.33 -9.39
CA PHE A 14 -7.72 34.58 -10.01
C PHE A 14 -8.97 35.47 -10.03
N ASN A 15 -9.68 35.53 -11.17
CA ASN A 15 -10.82 36.42 -11.50
C ASN A 15 -10.49 37.86 -11.93
N ASP A 16 -9.22 38.23 -12.12
CA ASP A 16 -8.86 39.49 -12.79
C ASP A 16 -8.98 39.35 -14.33
N ILE A 17 -9.41 40.40 -15.04
CA ILE A 17 -9.41 40.44 -16.51
C ILE A 17 -8.01 40.19 -17.06
N ALA A 18 -6.98 40.70 -16.36
CA ALA A 18 -5.57 40.46 -16.68
C ALA A 18 -5.20 38.97 -16.64
N TRP A 19 -5.91 38.14 -15.86
CA TRP A 19 -5.71 36.68 -15.85
C TRP A 19 -6.10 36.07 -17.18
N PHE A 20 -7.27 36.44 -17.73
CA PHE A 20 -7.77 35.94 -19.01
C PHE A 20 -6.95 36.43 -20.19
N GLU A 21 -6.50 37.70 -20.17
CA GLU A 21 -5.60 38.24 -21.20
C GLU A 21 -4.27 37.48 -21.26
N LYS A 22 -3.77 37.04 -20.09
CA LYS A 22 -2.52 36.28 -19.99
C LYS A 22 -2.63 34.86 -20.56
N LEU A 23 -3.84 34.30 -20.67
CA LEU A 23 -4.05 33.03 -21.37
C LEU A 23 -3.74 33.15 -22.87
N SER A 24 -4.07 34.27 -23.52
CA SER A 24 -3.71 34.52 -24.92
C SER A 24 -2.21 34.60 -25.13
N TYR A 25 -1.48 35.19 -24.17
CA TYR A 25 -0.01 35.21 -24.15
C TYR A 25 0.60 33.82 -23.94
N ILE A 26 0.02 33.01 -23.05
CA ILE A 26 0.45 31.62 -22.84
C ILE A 26 0.18 30.78 -24.10
N LYS A 27 -0.98 30.94 -24.72
CA LYS A 27 -1.33 30.28 -25.97
C LYS A 27 -0.32 30.59 -27.07
N SER A 28 -0.03 31.87 -27.32
CA SER A 28 0.97 32.23 -28.35
C SER A 28 2.36 31.70 -28.04
N LYS A 29 2.75 31.65 -26.76
CA LYS A 29 3.98 31.00 -26.32
C LYS A 29 3.99 29.50 -26.58
N LEU A 30 2.88 28.79 -26.32
CA LEU A 30 2.74 27.36 -26.56
C LEU A 30 2.70 27.03 -28.06
N ASP A 31 1.98 27.82 -28.86
CA ASP A 31 1.87 27.64 -30.32
C ASP A 31 3.22 27.85 -31.02
N ASN A 32 4.09 28.72 -30.46
CA ASN A 32 5.44 28.97 -30.97
C ASN A 32 6.51 27.99 -30.42
N GLN A 33 6.14 27.03 -29.55
CA GLN A 33 7.08 26.02 -29.09
C GLN A 33 7.24 24.94 -30.16
N GLU A 34 8.49 24.60 -30.47
CA GLU A 34 8.76 23.41 -31.28
C GLU A 34 8.22 22.16 -30.58
N SER A 35 7.62 21.25 -31.36
CA SER A 35 7.13 19.99 -30.81
C SER A 35 8.29 19.19 -30.22
N LYS A 36 8.25 18.98 -28.91
CA LYS A 36 9.26 18.19 -28.18
C LYS A 36 9.11 16.68 -28.39
N TYR A 37 7.97 16.25 -28.90
CA TYR A 37 7.66 14.84 -29.12
C TYR A 37 7.46 14.58 -30.61
N GLU A 38 8.15 13.57 -31.12
CA GLU A 38 8.08 13.17 -32.53
C GLU A 38 6.70 12.60 -32.91
N ASN A 39 5.96 12.03 -31.95
CA ASN A 39 4.61 11.51 -32.17
C ASN A 39 3.70 11.59 -30.92
N ALA A 40 2.39 11.50 -31.20
CA ALA A 40 1.33 11.57 -30.21
C ALA A 40 1.36 10.41 -29.19
N ARG A 41 1.86 9.23 -29.56
CA ARG A 41 1.93 8.06 -28.66
C ARG A 41 2.97 8.26 -27.57
N THR A 42 4.16 8.71 -27.92
CA THR A 42 5.23 9.04 -26.97
C THR A 42 4.80 10.18 -26.05
N PHE A 43 4.14 11.20 -26.61
CA PHE A 43 3.53 12.27 -25.81
C PHE A 43 2.48 11.72 -24.85
N LEU A 44 1.52 10.93 -25.33
CA LEU A 44 0.44 10.37 -24.52
C LEU A 44 0.98 9.46 -23.42
N GLN A 45 1.97 8.60 -23.71
CA GLN A 45 2.58 7.74 -22.69
C GLN A 45 3.25 8.59 -21.60
N LYS A 46 4.07 9.57 -21.99
CA LYS A 46 4.72 10.45 -21.02
C LYS A 46 3.72 11.27 -20.22
N THR A 47 2.68 11.80 -20.87
CA THR A 47 1.60 12.52 -20.19
C THR A 47 0.81 11.61 -19.25
N LYS A 48 0.46 10.39 -19.65
CA LYS A 48 -0.18 9.40 -18.77
C LYS A 48 0.69 9.08 -17.55
N VAL A 49 1.99 8.88 -17.75
CA VAL A 49 2.92 8.63 -16.65
C VAL A 49 3.04 9.87 -15.77
N ILE A 50 3.20 11.07 -16.33
CA ILE A 50 3.24 12.32 -15.56
C ILE A 50 1.93 12.53 -14.79
N MET A 51 0.77 12.34 -15.42
CA MET A 51 -0.54 12.48 -14.77
C MET A 51 -0.74 11.41 -13.69
N ALA A 52 -0.33 10.17 -13.93
CA ALA A 52 -0.34 9.12 -12.91
C ALA A 52 0.56 9.52 -11.74
N LYS A 53 1.81 9.92 -12.02
CA LYS A 53 2.78 10.39 -11.03
C LYS A 53 2.29 11.62 -10.26
N LEU A 54 1.66 12.60 -10.92
CA LEU A 54 1.08 13.77 -10.27
C LEU A 54 -0.14 13.41 -9.41
N LYS A 55 -1.03 12.56 -9.93
CA LYS A 55 -2.22 12.06 -9.20
C LYS A 55 -1.82 11.31 -7.93
N ILE A 56 -0.67 10.65 -7.95
CA ILE A 56 -0.16 9.84 -6.84
C ILE A 56 1.00 10.52 -6.10
N CYS A 57 1.29 11.79 -6.42
CA CYS A 57 2.42 12.56 -5.88
C CYS A 57 3.77 11.81 -5.93
N ASP A 58 4.02 10.97 -6.95
CA ASP A 58 5.28 10.28 -7.18
C ASP A 58 6.31 11.21 -7.83
N TRP A 59 7.41 11.45 -7.10
CA TRP A 59 8.52 12.32 -7.49
C TRP A 59 9.78 11.53 -7.87
N SER A 60 9.70 10.19 -7.96
CA SER A 60 10.80 9.37 -8.49
C SER A 60 11.14 9.76 -9.93
N SER A 61 12.32 9.34 -10.38
CA SER A 61 12.77 9.53 -11.76
C SER A 61 11.67 9.13 -12.75
N LEU A 62 11.24 10.09 -13.59
CA LEU A 62 10.31 9.82 -14.68
C LEU A 62 10.89 8.79 -15.66
N ASN A 63 12.22 8.84 -15.88
CA ASN A 63 12.90 7.91 -16.76
C ASN A 63 12.81 6.48 -16.23
N GLU A 64 12.96 6.27 -14.92
CA GLU A 64 12.89 4.93 -14.32
C GLU A 64 11.51 4.30 -14.52
N SER A 65 10.43 5.06 -14.26
CA SER A 65 9.07 4.57 -14.50
C SER A 65 8.82 4.24 -15.97
N LEU A 66 9.38 5.04 -16.89
CA LEU A 66 9.26 4.76 -18.32
C LEU A 66 10.02 3.49 -18.73
N ILE A 67 11.20 3.23 -18.14
CA ILE A 67 11.97 2.01 -18.34
C ILE A 67 11.17 0.80 -17.85
N GLN A 68 10.68 0.85 -16.61
CA GLN A 68 9.89 -0.24 -16.00
C GLN A 68 8.66 -0.57 -16.84
N ILE A 69 7.90 0.44 -17.27
CA ILE A 69 6.72 0.24 -18.12
C ILE A 69 7.12 -0.40 -19.45
N ARG A 70 8.18 0.08 -20.10
CA ARG A 70 8.65 -0.49 -21.38
C ARG A 70 9.10 -1.93 -21.20
N VAL A 71 9.99 -2.20 -20.25
CA VAL A 71 10.51 -3.55 -19.97
C VAL A 71 9.39 -4.51 -19.59
N ALA A 72 8.47 -4.13 -18.72
CA ALA A 72 7.32 -4.96 -18.34
C ALA A 72 6.43 -5.30 -19.55
N THR A 73 6.21 -4.31 -20.42
CA THR A 73 5.46 -4.51 -21.68
C THR A 73 6.17 -5.51 -22.59
N LEU A 74 7.47 -5.33 -22.82
CA LEU A 74 8.27 -6.24 -23.65
C LEU A 74 8.29 -7.65 -23.06
N LYS A 75 8.52 -7.80 -21.74
CA LYS A 75 8.53 -9.10 -21.04
C LYS A 75 7.22 -9.86 -21.21
N ARG A 76 6.09 -9.17 -21.12
CA ARG A 76 4.75 -9.74 -21.36
C ARG A 76 4.60 -10.27 -22.80
N LEU A 77 5.20 -9.57 -23.77
CA LEU A 77 5.14 -9.91 -25.19
C LEU A 77 6.16 -10.97 -25.61
N LEU A 78 7.23 -11.21 -24.83
CA LEU A 78 8.30 -12.17 -25.17
C LEU A 78 7.83 -13.55 -25.63
N PRO A 79 6.84 -14.21 -24.98
CA PRO A 79 6.36 -15.49 -25.45
C PRO A 79 5.81 -15.39 -26.88
N ILE A 80 4.96 -14.41 -27.16
CA ILE A 80 4.34 -14.25 -28.49
C ILE A 80 5.41 -13.83 -29.52
N ALA A 81 6.28 -12.89 -29.17
CA ALA A 81 7.34 -12.40 -30.03
C ALA A 81 8.31 -13.51 -30.46
N VAL A 82 8.77 -14.34 -29.52
CA VAL A 82 9.68 -15.46 -29.83
C VAL A 82 8.96 -16.55 -30.63
N PHE A 83 7.71 -16.86 -30.29
CA PHE A 83 7.01 -18.02 -30.84
C PHE A 83 6.46 -17.76 -32.24
N TYR A 84 5.94 -16.55 -32.49
CA TYR A 84 5.26 -16.17 -33.73
C TYR A 84 5.94 -15.02 -34.49
N GLY A 85 6.87 -14.28 -33.87
CA GLY A 85 7.58 -13.19 -34.54
C GLY A 85 6.72 -11.93 -34.70
N MET A 86 5.80 -11.72 -33.76
CA MET A 86 4.80 -10.65 -33.74
C MET A 86 4.41 -10.28 -32.30
N GLU A 87 3.71 -9.17 -32.11
CA GLU A 87 3.24 -8.70 -30.79
C GLU A 87 1.85 -9.26 -30.44
N GLN A 88 0.97 -9.48 -31.43
CA GLN A 88 -0.38 -10.00 -31.22
C GLN A 88 -0.86 -10.85 -32.41
N ARG A 89 -1.63 -11.90 -32.13
CA ARG A 89 -2.15 -12.88 -33.11
C ARG A 89 -3.65 -12.70 -33.43
N ASP A 90 -4.46 -12.25 -32.46
CA ASP A 90 -5.92 -12.26 -32.54
C ASP A 90 -6.50 -11.04 -31.79
N PRO A 91 -7.48 -10.27 -32.33
CA PRO A 91 -8.12 -10.41 -33.66
C PRO A 91 -7.37 -9.71 -34.80
N ILE A 92 -6.28 -8.99 -34.51
CA ILE A 92 -5.45 -8.28 -35.48
C ILE A 92 -4.02 -8.78 -35.33
N ILE A 93 -3.39 -9.16 -36.44
CA ILE A 93 -1.98 -9.55 -36.48
C ILE A 93 -1.14 -8.27 -36.35
N GLU A 94 -0.50 -8.07 -35.20
CA GLU A 94 0.38 -6.91 -34.96
C GLU A 94 1.85 -7.32 -35.09
N PRO A 95 2.59 -6.80 -36.10
CA PRO A 95 4.00 -7.12 -36.28
C PRO A 95 4.88 -6.51 -35.17
N LEU A 96 6.13 -6.98 -35.09
CA LEU A 96 7.13 -6.38 -34.21
C LEU A 96 7.45 -4.95 -34.69
N VAL A 97 7.15 -3.97 -33.85
CA VAL A 97 7.36 -2.55 -34.15
C VAL A 97 8.27 -1.89 -33.11
N ASN A 98 8.89 -0.80 -33.51
CA ASN A 98 9.50 0.12 -32.57
C ASN A 98 8.38 0.92 -31.88
N HIS A 99 8.22 0.78 -30.57
CA HIS A 99 7.15 1.43 -29.80
C HIS A 99 7.31 2.95 -29.68
N ASP A 100 8.47 3.48 -30.09
CA ASP A 100 8.73 4.90 -30.13
C ASP A 100 8.46 5.50 -31.51
N SER A 101 8.81 4.84 -32.61
CA SER A 101 8.61 5.38 -33.97
C SER A 101 7.46 4.76 -34.76
N GLU A 102 6.90 3.64 -34.29
CA GLU A 102 5.92 2.79 -34.97
C GLU A 102 6.41 2.19 -36.31
N ILE A 103 7.72 2.28 -36.54
CA ILE A 103 8.35 1.66 -37.70
C ILE A 103 8.50 0.16 -37.45
N LEU A 104 8.21 -0.63 -38.48
CA LEU A 104 8.41 -2.08 -38.48
C LEU A 104 9.88 -2.42 -38.22
N ILE A 105 10.12 -3.39 -37.35
CA ILE A 105 11.46 -3.95 -37.19
C ILE A 105 11.73 -4.88 -38.39
N ASP A 106 12.80 -4.54 -39.11
CA ASP A 106 13.17 -5.04 -40.44
C ASP A 106 13.00 -6.57 -40.65
N SER A 107 12.71 -6.93 -41.90
CA SER A 107 12.38 -8.26 -42.49
C SER A 107 10.89 -8.64 -42.59
N PRO A 108 10.47 -9.28 -43.71
CA PRO A 108 9.19 -9.98 -43.78
C PRO A 108 9.08 -10.96 -42.61
N ILE A 109 7.86 -11.10 -42.09
CA ILE A 109 7.50 -12.15 -41.15
C ILE A 109 7.94 -13.49 -41.77
N ASP A 110 8.53 -14.39 -40.98
CA ASP A 110 8.92 -15.69 -41.49
C ASP A 110 7.65 -16.39 -41.97
N PHE A 111 7.45 -16.40 -43.29
CA PHE A 111 6.30 -17.00 -43.96
C PHE A 111 6.84 -18.14 -44.82
N LEU A 112 6.23 -19.31 -44.69
CA LEU A 112 6.31 -20.35 -45.70
C LEU A 112 4.91 -20.37 -46.31
N VAL A 113 4.83 -20.12 -47.62
CA VAL A 113 3.66 -20.23 -48.52
C VAL A 113 2.26 -20.12 -47.87
N ASN A 114 1.52 -19.05 -48.22
CA ASN A 114 0.15 -18.65 -47.78
C ASN A 114 0.08 -17.48 -46.76
N GLU A 115 1.12 -16.64 -46.66
CA GLU A 115 1.12 -15.42 -45.81
C GLU A 115 0.80 -15.65 -44.32
N ASN A 116 0.89 -16.90 -43.85
CA ASN A 116 0.68 -17.24 -42.45
C ASN A 116 2.01 -17.37 -41.71
N PRO A 117 2.18 -16.66 -40.58
CA PRO A 117 3.43 -16.65 -39.82
C PRO A 117 3.82 -18.07 -39.37
N ILE A 118 5.08 -18.45 -39.57
CA ILE A 118 5.60 -19.73 -39.08
C ILE A 118 5.48 -19.76 -37.55
N LYS A 119 4.70 -20.73 -37.08
CA LYS A 119 4.57 -21.10 -35.67
C LYS A 119 5.74 -22.00 -35.27
N LEU A 120 6.55 -21.55 -34.32
CA LEU A 120 7.73 -22.29 -33.85
C LEU A 120 7.56 -22.92 -32.47
N LEU A 121 6.40 -22.78 -31.82
CA LEU A 121 6.09 -23.45 -30.55
C LEU A 121 4.61 -23.87 -30.51
N PRO A 122 4.27 -24.94 -29.75
CA PRO A 122 2.90 -25.43 -29.65
C PRO A 122 1.96 -24.44 -28.95
N ASP A 123 0.69 -24.42 -29.35
CA ASP A 123 -0.34 -23.52 -28.78
C ASP A 123 -0.90 -24.08 -27.47
N ASN A 124 -0.93 -25.41 -27.37
CA ASN A 124 -1.32 -26.15 -26.17
C ASN A 124 -0.11 -26.93 -25.64
N LYS A 125 0.04 -27.01 -24.31
CA LYS A 125 1.08 -27.82 -23.67
C LYS A 125 0.99 -29.31 -24.01
N ASP A 126 -0.19 -29.77 -24.46
CA ASP A 126 -0.45 -31.16 -24.84
C ASP A 126 -0.20 -31.45 -26.34
N GLU A 127 0.08 -30.43 -27.16
CA GLU A 127 0.38 -30.62 -28.59
C GLU A 127 1.78 -31.24 -28.74
N SER A 128 1.83 -32.41 -29.38
CA SER A 128 3.08 -33.16 -29.50
C SER A 128 4.06 -32.50 -30.49
N PHE A 129 5.37 -32.65 -30.26
CA PHE A 129 6.40 -32.19 -31.20
C PHE A 129 6.17 -32.69 -32.63
N ILE A 130 5.67 -33.92 -32.76
CA ILE A 130 5.40 -34.57 -34.03
C ILE A 130 4.36 -33.79 -34.84
N GLN A 131 3.29 -33.34 -34.19
CA GLN A 131 2.18 -32.62 -34.85
C GLN A 131 2.62 -31.23 -35.32
N PHE A 132 3.16 -30.39 -34.43
CA PHE A 132 3.43 -29.01 -34.83
C PHE A 132 4.63 -28.88 -35.78
N SER A 133 5.59 -29.81 -35.77
CA SER A 133 6.70 -29.79 -36.73
C SER A 133 6.36 -30.39 -38.10
N GLU A 134 5.17 -30.99 -38.27
CA GLU A 134 4.73 -31.61 -39.52
C GLU A 134 4.76 -30.66 -40.70
N TYR A 135 4.27 -29.44 -40.51
CA TYR A 135 4.25 -28.43 -41.55
C TYR A 135 5.66 -28.10 -42.10
N LEU A 136 6.64 -27.89 -41.21
CA LEU A 136 8.02 -27.61 -41.63
C LEU A 136 8.70 -28.83 -42.27
N ARG A 137 8.40 -30.04 -41.80
CA ARG A 137 8.90 -31.27 -42.41
C ARG A 137 8.39 -31.42 -43.83
N ASN A 138 7.07 -31.35 -44.01
CA ASN A 138 6.43 -31.53 -45.32
C ASN A 138 6.90 -30.44 -46.29
N TYR A 139 6.99 -29.18 -45.84
CA TYR A 139 7.50 -28.11 -46.66
C TYR A 139 8.94 -28.37 -47.15
N PHE A 140 9.84 -28.79 -46.26
CA PHE A 140 11.23 -29.10 -46.64
C PHE A 140 11.30 -30.28 -47.63
N GLU A 141 10.52 -31.33 -47.36
CA GLU A 141 10.45 -32.53 -48.21
C GLU A 141 9.92 -32.24 -49.61
N GLU A 142 8.94 -31.35 -49.74
CA GLU A 142 8.31 -30.97 -51.00
C GLU A 142 9.11 -29.93 -51.80
N THR A 143 9.78 -28.99 -51.12
CA THR A 143 10.36 -27.81 -51.78
C THR A 143 11.90 -27.79 -51.82
N VAL A 144 12.56 -28.50 -50.91
CA VAL A 144 14.02 -28.50 -50.79
C VAL A 144 14.59 -29.85 -51.19
N GLN A 145 14.26 -30.91 -50.43
CA GLN A 145 14.82 -32.23 -50.67
C GLN A 145 13.93 -33.32 -50.06
N SER A 146 13.44 -34.22 -50.91
CA SER A 146 12.74 -35.42 -50.43
C SER A 146 13.72 -36.41 -49.80
N ARG A 147 13.42 -36.86 -48.59
CA ARG A 147 14.15 -37.91 -47.86
C ARG A 147 14.04 -39.25 -48.55
N LYS A 148 12.88 -39.55 -49.17
CA LYS A 148 12.66 -40.79 -49.93
C LYS A 148 13.61 -40.90 -51.13
N GLY A 149 13.95 -39.76 -51.74
CA GLY A 149 14.90 -39.69 -52.84
C GLY A 149 16.37 -39.55 -52.42
N SER A 150 16.67 -39.40 -51.12
CA SER A 150 18.04 -39.17 -50.65
C SER A 150 18.78 -40.48 -50.39
N HIS A 151 19.85 -40.74 -51.14
CA HIS A 151 20.70 -41.91 -50.98
C HIS A 151 21.51 -41.91 -49.67
N ASP A 152 21.72 -40.73 -49.08
CA ASP A 152 22.41 -40.54 -47.81
C ASP A 152 21.48 -39.84 -46.81
N ASP A 153 21.15 -40.52 -45.71
CA ASP A 153 20.29 -39.97 -44.67
C ASP A 153 21.04 -38.99 -43.74
N ASP A 154 22.37 -39.13 -43.59
CA ASP A 154 23.18 -38.19 -42.82
C ASP A 154 23.27 -36.84 -43.54
N GLU A 155 23.39 -36.86 -44.87
CA GLU A 155 23.33 -35.66 -45.72
C GLU A 155 21.96 -34.98 -45.62
N TRP A 156 20.88 -35.73 -45.85
CA TRP A 156 19.51 -35.21 -45.75
C TRP A 156 19.22 -34.64 -44.35
N PHE A 157 19.61 -35.36 -43.30
CA PHE A 157 19.41 -34.91 -41.91
C PHE A 157 20.18 -33.61 -41.65
N SER A 158 21.40 -33.49 -42.17
CA SER A 158 22.23 -32.30 -42.01
C SER A 158 21.61 -31.08 -42.69
N GLU A 159 21.10 -31.23 -43.91
CA GLU A 159 20.42 -30.15 -44.63
C GLU A 159 19.07 -29.79 -43.99
N PHE A 160 18.26 -30.75 -43.55
CA PHE A 160 17.03 -30.47 -42.81
C PHE A 160 17.31 -29.74 -41.49
N TYR A 161 18.33 -30.18 -40.74
CA TYR A 161 18.70 -29.54 -39.48
C TYR A 161 19.23 -28.11 -39.70
N LYS A 162 19.99 -27.89 -40.77
CA LYS A 162 20.46 -26.57 -41.18
C LYS A 162 19.30 -25.65 -41.57
N PHE A 163 18.33 -26.15 -42.34
CA PHE A 163 17.10 -25.44 -42.68
C PHE A 163 16.36 -24.95 -41.42
N LEU A 164 16.17 -25.83 -40.43
CA LEU A 164 15.53 -25.44 -39.16
C LEU A 164 16.35 -24.38 -38.40
N LYS A 165 17.67 -24.56 -38.31
CA LYS A 165 18.57 -23.58 -37.67
C LYS A 165 18.49 -22.21 -38.31
N ASP A 166 18.40 -22.13 -39.63
CA ASP A 166 18.31 -20.86 -40.34
C ASP A 166 17.00 -20.12 -40.05
N ILE A 167 15.86 -20.82 -39.99
CA ILE A 167 14.56 -20.24 -39.60
C ILE A 167 14.63 -19.69 -38.16
N ILE A 168 15.15 -20.49 -37.23
CA ILE A 168 15.24 -20.09 -35.82
C ILE A 168 16.20 -18.91 -35.65
N LYS A 169 17.34 -18.92 -36.34
CA LYS A 169 18.33 -17.84 -36.30
C LYS A 169 17.73 -16.53 -36.80
N ARG A 170 16.96 -16.56 -37.89
CA ARG A 170 16.23 -15.38 -38.39
C ARG A 170 15.24 -14.86 -37.36
N ARG A 171 14.40 -15.73 -36.80
CA ARG A 171 13.42 -15.36 -35.75
C ARG A 171 14.08 -14.73 -34.53
N THR A 172 15.07 -15.42 -33.96
CA THR A 172 15.73 -15.01 -32.72
C THR A 172 16.50 -13.71 -32.90
N SER A 173 17.22 -13.53 -34.02
CA SER A 173 17.91 -12.27 -34.35
C SER A 173 16.93 -11.11 -34.49
N ARG A 174 15.77 -11.34 -35.12
CA ARG A 174 14.74 -10.31 -35.29
C ARG A 174 14.14 -9.88 -33.94
N VAL A 175 13.83 -10.83 -33.06
CA VAL A 175 13.29 -10.52 -31.72
C VAL A 175 14.33 -9.84 -30.83
N GLN A 176 15.61 -10.22 -30.93
CA GLN A 176 16.70 -9.52 -30.26
C GLN A 176 16.81 -8.06 -30.72
N ASN A 177 16.83 -7.83 -32.03
CA ASN A 177 16.83 -6.48 -32.60
C ASN A 177 15.58 -5.68 -32.16
N TRP A 178 14.40 -6.29 -32.13
CA TRP A 178 13.18 -5.64 -31.63
C TRP A 178 13.33 -5.20 -30.17
N TYR A 179 13.85 -6.05 -29.29
CA TYR A 179 14.08 -5.70 -27.89
C TYR A 179 15.13 -4.58 -27.76
N GLU A 180 16.23 -4.66 -28.51
CA GLU A 180 17.29 -3.66 -28.52
C GLU A 180 16.80 -2.29 -28.97
N GLN A 181 16.06 -2.21 -30.08
CA GLN A 181 15.51 -0.95 -30.57
C GLN A 181 14.51 -0.33 -29.58
N ASN A 182 13.66 -1.17 -28.96
CA ASN A 182 12.68 -0.71 -27.98
C ASN A 182 13.29 -0.29 -26.63
N THR A 183 14.57 -0.59 -26.40
CA THR A 183 15.31 -0.20 -25.19
C THR A 183 16.47 0.76 -25.47
N ALA A 184 16.76 1.08 -26.74
CA ALA A 184 17.96 1.83 -27.16
C ALA A 184 18.11 3.23 -26.55
N LYS A 185 16.99 3.91 -26.27
CA LYS A 185 16.99 5.26 -25.70
C LYS A 185 17.27 5.31 -24.20
N PHE A 186 17.34 4.17 -23.53
CA PHE A 186 17.54 4.05 -22.09
C PHE A 186 18.97 3.60 -21.76
N PRO A 187 19.46 3.85 -20.53
CA PRO A 187 20.78 3.38 -20.10
C PRO A 187 20.89 1.85 -20.17
N LYS A 188 21.89 1.33 -20.90
CA LYS A 188 22.03 -0.12 -21.18
C LYS A 188 22.37 -0.95 -19.92
N ASP A 189 22.91 -0.29 -18.91
CA ASP A 189 23.32 -0.80 -17.60
C ASP A 189 22.19 -0.78 -16.57
N ASN A 190 21.01 -0.26 -16.92
CA ASN A 190 19.84 -0.28 -16.04
C ASN A 190 19.41 -1.73 -15.72
N SER A 191 19.17 -2.00 -14.43
CA SER A 191 18.87 -3.34 -13.94
C SER A 191 17.60 -3.97 -14.53
N ASP A 192 16.54 -3.20 -14.80
CA ASP A 192 15.31 -3.69 -15.42
C ASP A 192 15.55 -4.13 -16.88
N ILE A 193 16.37 -3.38 -17.62
CA ILE A 193 16.71 -3.71 -19.01
C ILE A 193 17.55 -4.98 -19.07
N ILE A 194 18.49 -5.13 -18.15
CA ILE A 194 19.29 -6.36 -18.03
C ILE A 194 18.40 -7.56 -17.69
N ASP A 195 17.49 -7.42 -16.73
CA ASP A 195 16.55 -8.46 -16.35
C ASP A 195 15.59 -8.84 -17.50
N GLY A 196 15.11 -7.85 -18.25
CA GLY A 196 14.28 -8.10 -19.43
C GLY A 196 15.05 -8.78 -20.58
N ARG A 197 16.30 -8.39 -20.83
CA ARG A 197 17.17 -9.06 -21.81
C ARG A 197 17.45 -10.50 -21.40
N TYR A 198 17.64 -10.73 -20.11
CA TYR A 198 17.83 -12.07 -19.58
C TYR A 198 16.59 -12.95 -19.79
N ALA A 199 15.39 -12.43 -19.52
CA ALA A 199 14.13 -13.12 -19.80
C ALA A 199 13.95 -13.44 -21.29
N LEU A 200 14.38 -12.54 -22.19
CA LEU A 200 14.40 -12.79 -23.63
C LEU A 200 15.33 -13.96 -23.98
N ASN A 201 16.57 -13.95 -23.49
CA ASN A 201 17.53 -15.00 -23.78
C ASN A 201 17.03 -16.37 -23.31
N GLN A 202 16.41 -16.46 -22.13
CA GLN A 202 15.79 -17.72 -21.68
C GLN A 202 14.72 -18.25 -22.63
N LYS A 203 13.93 -17.37 -23.26
CA LYS A 203 12.91 -17.76 -24.23
C LYS A 203 13.52 -18.19 -25.57
N ILE A 204 14.60 -17.53 -26.00
CA ILE A 204 15.37 -17.92 -27.18
C ILE A 204 16.03 -19.29 -26.98
N GLU A 205 16.63 -19.55 -25.82
CA GLU A 205 17.21 -20.85 -25.45
C GLU A 205 16.14 -21.94 -25.43
N GLU A 206 14.96 -21.67 -24.85
CA GLU A 206 13.82 -22.58 -24.84
C GLU A 206 13.39 -22.98 -26.26
N LEU A 207 13.27 -22.00 -27.17
CA LEU A 207 12.96 -22.24 -28.58
C LEU A 207 14.06 -23.05 -29.28
N THR A 208 15.32 -22.65 -29.13
CA THR A 208 16.48 -23.30 -29.77
C THR A 208 16.59 -24.77 -29.36
N ARG A 209 16.38 -25.05 -28.07
CA ARG A 209 16.39 -26.41 -27.54
C ARG A 209 15.25 -27.27 -28.08
N LEU A 210 14.05 -26.71 -28.19
CA LEU A 210 12.88 -27.44 -28.72
C LEU A 210 13.12 -27.95 -30.15
N TRP A 211 13.84 -27.17 -30.97
CA TRP A 211 14.14 -27.52 -32.37
C TRP A 211 15.52 -28.14 -32.58
N THR A 212 16.25 -28.41 -31.51
CA THR A 212 17.47 -29.22 -31.61
C THR A 212 17.04 -30.66 -31.89
N LEU A 213 17.39 -31.23 -33.05
CA LEU A 213 16.99 -32.58 -33.43
C LEU A 213 17.77 -33.66 -32.65
N CYS A 214 17.18 -34.85 -32.53
CA CYS A 214 17.75 -35.98 -31.80
C CYS A 214 18.97 -36.57 -32.53
N GLY A 215 18.83 -36.93 -33.80
CA GLY A 215 19.94 -37.45 -34.63
C GLY A 215 20.46 -38.85 -34.25
N LEU A 216 19.81 -39.54 -33.31
CA LEU A 216 20.10 -40.96 -33.01
C LEU A 216 19.38 -41.88 -34.00
N THR A 217 19.87 -43.10 -34.20
CA THR A 217 19.25 -44.07 -35.10
C THR A 217 17.83 -44.42 -34.65
N CYS A 218 16.90 -44.43 -35.60
CA CYS A 218 15.51 -44.82 -35.40
C CYS A 218 15.41 -46.24 -34.83
N HIS A 219 14.46 -46.45 -33.92
CA HIS A 219 14.25 -47.77 -33.32
C HIS A 219 13.74 -48.81 -34.33
N LYS A 220 13.05 -48.35 -35.39
CA LYS A 220 12.42 -49.22 -36.38
C LYS A 220 13.24 -49.40 -37.65
N CYS A 221 14.14 -48.48 -38.01
CA CYS A 221 14.92 -48.51 -39.24
C CYS A 221 16.28 -47.80 -39.05
N GLY A 222 17.14 -47.77 -40.07
CA GLY A 222 18.48 -47.15 -39.99
C GLY A 222 18.50 -45.63 -40.13
N LEU A 223 17.36 -44.98 -40.36
CA LEU A 223 17.28 -43.53 -40.52
C LEU A 223 17.44 -42.77 -39.19
N LYS A 224 17.87 -41.51 -39.26
CA LYS A 224 18.05 -40.58 -38.14
C LYS A 224 16.71 -40.12 -37.56
N CYS A 225 16.64 -40.09 -36.24
CA CYS A 225 15.51 -39.58 -35.47
C CYS A 225 15.40 -38.07 -35.62
N ILE A 226 14.22 -37.59 -36.04
CA ILE A 226 13.94 -36.17 -36.24
C ILE A 226 13.01 -35.59 -35.16
N LYS A 227 12.80 -36.31 -34.05
CA LYS A 227 12.20 -35.74 -32.84
C LYS A 227 13.17 -34.75 -32.17
N HIS A 228 12.66 -33.90 -31.28
CA HIS A 228 13.50 -33.00 -30.49
C HIS A 228 14.48 -33.77 -29.57
N CYS A 229 15.65 -33.20 -29.33
CA CYS A 229 16.72 -33.85 -28.61
C CYS A 229 16.38 -34.05 -27.12
N GLY A 230 16.60 -35.26 -26.60
CA GLY A 230 16.33 -35.60 -25.20
C GLY A 230 14.90 -36.06 -24.92
N HIS A 231 14.12 -36.43 -25.95
CA HIS A 231 12.84 -37.10 -25.77
C HIS A 231 13.01 -38.46 -25.06
N LYS A 232 11.99 -38.89 -24.32
CA LYS A 232 12.00 -40.15 -23.55
C LYS A 232 11.48 -41.37 -24.32
N GLU A 233 10.69 -41.13 -25.36
CA GLU A 233 10.09 -42.16 -26.22
C GLU A 233 11.14 -42.86 -27.08
N ASN A 234 10.74 -43.92 -27.78
CA ASN A 234 11.56 -44.54 -28.82
C ASN A 234 11.93 -43.54 -29.92
N HIS A 235 13.16 -43.67 -30.41
CA HIS A 235 13.69 -42.92 -31.54
C HIS A 235 12.88 -43.24 -32.80
N ASP A 236 12.45 -42.18 -33.49
CA ASP A 236 11.55 -42.30 -34.63
C ASP A 236 11.95 -41.30 -35.73
N CYS A 237 12.13 -41.81 -36.95
CA CYS A 237 12.42 -41.00 -38.12
C CYS A 237 11.17 -40.33 -38.71
N LEU A 238 9.96 -40.65 -38.20
CA LEU A 238 8.66 -40.13 -38.63
C LEU A 238 8.38 -40.35 -40.14
N THR A 239 8.87 -41.47 -40.68
CA THR A 239 8.57 -41.94 -42.04
C THR A 239 7.81 -43.27 -41.98
N ASP A 240 7.53 -43.89 -43.12
CA ASP A 240 6.96 -45.24 -43.19
C ASP A 240 7.97 -46.37 -42.86
N HIS A 241 9.22 -46.01 -42.56
CA HIS A 241 10.34 -46.92 -42.24
C HIS A 241 10.74 -47.89 -43.38
N LYS A 242 10.23 -47.70 -44.61
CA LYS A 242 10.48 -48.59 -45.75
C LYS A 242 11.59 -48.05 -46.66
N CYS A 243 12.40 -48.95 -47.20
CA CYS A 243 13.40 -48.58 -48.20
C CYS A 243 12.75 -48.48 -49.59
N HIS A 244 12.74 -47.28 -50.17
CA HIS A 244 12.14 -47.05 -51.50
C HIS A 244 13.15 -47.12 -52.66
N PHE A 245 14.39 -47.53 -52.38
CA PHE A 245 15.38 -47.73 -53.43
C PHE A 245 15.06 -48.98 -54.26
N LEU A 246 15.40 -48.91 -55.54
CA LEU A 246 15.18 -50.01 -56.49
C LEU A 246 16.16 -51.17 -56.23
N CYS A 247 15.71 -52.38 -56.53
CA CYS A 247 16.54 -53.58 -56.47
C CYS A 247 17.82 -53.43 -57.31
N HIS A 248 18.99 -53.71 -56.72
CA HIS A 248 20.28 -53.64 -57.42
C HIS A 248 20.48 -54.79 -58.43
N PHE A 249 19.69 -55.86 -58.36
CA PHE A 249 19.78 -57.00 -59.28
C PHE A 249 18.93 -56.76 -60.52
N THR A 250 19.25 -55.70 -61.27
CA THR A 250 18.46 -55.24 -62.42
C THR A 250 18.40 -56.27 -63.55
N GLU A 251 19.49 -57.01 -63.77
CA GLU A 251 19.61 -58.07 -64.78
C GLU A 251 18.66 -59.26 -64.54
N ALA A 252 18.15 -59.43 -63.33
CA ALA A 252 17.25 -60.52 -62.96
C ALA A 252 15.76 -60.18 -63.18
N HIS A 253 15.44 -59.00 -63.74
CA HIS A 253 14.08 -58.48 -63.86
C HIS A 253 13.65 -58.21 -65.31
N ASP A 254 13.97 -59.12 -66.25
CA ASP A 254 13.61 -59.15 -67.69
C ASP A 254 12.40 -58.24 -68.08
N ASP A 255 12.69 -57.03 -68.59
CA ASP A 255 11.77 -55.98 -69.06
C ASP A 255 10.60 -55.58 -68.13
N SER A 256 10.62 -55.99 -66.87
CA SER A 256 9.63 -55.63 -65.86
C SER A 256 10.07 -54.42 -65.04
N PRO A 257 9.14 -53.59 -64.51
CA PRO A 257 9.52 -52.50 -63.62
C PRO A 257 10.26 -53.04 -62.39
N ILE A 258 11.49 -52.54 -62.18
CA ILE A 258 12.37 -52.97 -61.09
C ILE A 258 11.65 -52.70 -59.76
N PRO A 259 11.40 -53.73 -58.94
CA PRO A 259 10.71 -53.57 -57.66
C PRO A 259 11.54 -52.79 -56.63
N GLU A 260 10.83 -52.17 -55.68
CA GLU A 260 11.42 -51.53 -54.49
C GLU A 260 12.09 -52.56 -53.57
N CYS A 261 12.97 -52.06 -52.72
CA CYS A 261 13.67 -52.86 -51.73
C CYS A 261 12.71 -53.36 -50.65
N ARG A 262 12.85 -54.64 -50.27
CA ARG A 262 12.08 -55.27 -49.20
C ARG A 262 12.53 -54.90 -47.79
N TYR A 263 13.69 -54.27 -47.64
CA TYR A 263 14.29 -53.99 -46.34
C TYR A 263 13.82 -52.66 -45.75
N LYS A 264 14.11 -52.45 -44.46
CA LYS A 264 13.80 -51.20 -43.77
C LYS A 264 14.73 -50.08 -44.25
N ALA A 265 14.26 -48.84 -44.24
CA ALA A 265 15.03 -47.68 -44.68
C ALA A 265 16.36 -47.53 -43.93
N GLY A 266 17.39 -46.98 -44.57
CA GLY A 266 18.71 -46.75 -43.95
C GLY A 266 19.51 -48.02 -43.68
N HIS A 267 19.15 -49.15 -44.30
CA HIS A 267 19.98 -50.35 -44.25
C HIS A 267 21.23 -50.19 -45.13
N GLY A 268 22.35 -50.76 -44.69
CA GLY A 268 23.58 -50.82 -45.49
C GLY A 268 23.54 -51.97 -46.51
N GLY A 269 24.45 -51.95 -47.48
CA GLY A 269 24.60 -53.03 -48.47
C GLY A 269 23.69 -52.89 -49.69
N LYS A 270 23.52 -53.99 -50.45
CA LYS A 270 22.75 -53.96 -51.70
C LYS A 270 21.23 -54.01 -51.42
N HIS A 271 20.46 -53.18 -52.14
CA HIS A 271 19.00 -53.21 -52.17
C HIS A 271 18.48 -54.45 -52.92
N VAL A 272 17.55 -55.16 -52.29
CA VAL A 272 17.00 -56.43 -52.79
C VAL A 272 15.49 -56.42 -52.71
N CYS A 273 14.78 -56.96 -53.70
CA CYS A 273 13.32 -57.10 -53.69
C CYS A 273 12.83 -58.43 -53.11
N ASP A 274 11.52 -58.57 -52.93
CA ASP A 274 10.83 -59.79 -52.52
C ASP A 274 10.25 -60.61 -53.70
N LYS A 275 10.17 -60.03 -54.90
CA LYS A 275 9.60 -60.69 -56.10
C LYS A 275 10.41 -61.89 -56.59
N ILE A 276 11.74 -61.86 -56.43
CA ILE A 276 12.66 -62.93 -56.84
C ILE A 276 13.63 -63.18 -55.68
N SER A 277 13.91 -64.46 -55.42
CA SER A 277 14.82 -64.87 -54.35
C SER A 277 16.28 -64.67 -54.76
N HIS A 278 16.82 -63.48 -54.48
CA HIS A 278 18.24 -63.16 -54.70
C HIS A 278 19.15 -63.66 -53.56
N LEU A 279 18.59 -63.92 -52.37
CA LEU A 279 19.31 -64.21 -51.13
C LEU A 279 18.74 -65.45 -50.44
N CYS A 280 19.51 -66.04 -49.53
CA CYS A 280 19.20 -67.26 -48.79
C CYS A 280 17.87 -67.21 -48.00
N ASN A 281 17.54 -66.09 -47.36
CA ASN A 281 16.28 -65.86 -46.62
C ASN A 281 15.99 -66.72 -45.38
N GLU A 282 16.85 -67.67 -45.01
CA GLU A 282 16.75 -68.38 -43.72
C GLU A 282 16.84 -67.42 -42.52
N PRO A 283 16.23 -67.75 -41.36
CA PRO A 283 16.31 -66.92 -40.15
C PRO A 283 17.75 -66.60 -39.76
N CYS A 284 18.00 -65.36 -39.36
CA CYS A 284 19.29 -64.96 -38.80
C CYS A 284 19.53 -65.68 -37.46
N GLU A 285 20.71 -66.26 -37.25
CA GLU A 285 21.08 -66.90 -35.98
C GLU A 285 21.05 -65.93 -34.79
N LEU A 286 21.15 -64.63 -35.05
CA LEU A 286 21.18 -63.57 -34.05
C LEU A 286 19.87 -62.75 -34.04
N ILE A 287 18.74 -63.39 -34.36
CA ILE A 287 17.41 -62.75 -34.43
C ILE A 287 17.00 -62.03 -33.14
N ASP A 288 17.40 -62.54 -31.97
CA ASP A 288 17.08 -61.96 -30.66
C ASP A 288 17.99 -60.78 -30.25
N LYS A 289 19.00 -60.44 -31.07
CA LYS A 289 19.92 -59.33 -30.79
C LYS A 289 19.43 -58.04 -31.41
N SER A 290 19.76 -56.92 -30.75
CA SER A 290 19.42 -55.59 -31.26
C SER A 290 20.11 -55.33 -32.60
N ASN A 291 19.44 -54.59 -33.50
CA ASN A 291 19.91 -54.30 -34.87
C ASN A 291 19.88 -55.49 -35.86
N CYS A 292 19.17 -56.58 -35.56
CA CYS A 292 18.99 -57.70 -36.50
C CYS A 292 17.97 -57.36 -37.61
N HIS A 293 18.25 -57.80 -38.84
CA HIS A 293 17.31 -57.73 -39.97
C HIS A 293 16.50 -59.03 -40.19
N GLU A 294 16.46 -59.91 -39.19
CA GLU A 294 15.68 -61.16 -39.09
C GLU A 294 16.03 -62.27 -40.08
N LYS A 295 16.48 -61.96 -41.30
CA LYS A 295 16.74 -62.91 -42.39
C LYS A 295 18.17 -62.85 -42.92
N CYS A 296 18.71 -64.00 -43.32
CA CYS A 296 20.04 -64.16 -43.90
C CYS A 296 20.19 -63.34 -45.18
N SER A 297 21.32 -62.63 -45.28
CA SER A 297 21.65 -61.79 -46.43
C SER A 297 22.76 -62.33 -47.33
N LYS A 298 23.14 -63.60 -47.13
CA LYS A 298 24.07 -64.31 -48.01
C LYS A 298 23.35 -64.71 -49.30
N VAL A 299 24.12 -64.91 -50.37
CA VAL A 299 23.60 -65.39 -51.67
C VAL A 299 22.90 -66.74 -51.46
N ILE A 300 21.84 -67.00 -52.21
CA ILE A 300 21.13 -68.28 -52.14
C ILE A 300 22.08 -69.45 -52.45
N GLY A 301 22.07 -70.51 -51.63
CA GLY A 301 22.95 -71.68 -51.77
C GLY A 301 24.38 -71.49 -51.24
N HIS A 302 24.58 -70.70 -50.17
CA HIS A 302 25.87 -70.62 -49.50
C HIS A 302 26.13 -71.86 -48.61
N ASP A 303 27.35 -72.41 -48.66
CA ASP A 303 27.70 -73.70 -48.02
C ASP A 303 28.35 -73.57 -46.63
N ASP A 304 28.46 -72.36 -46.08
CA ASP A 304 29.19 -72.09 -44.84
C ASP A 304 28.36 -72.30 -43.55
N GLY A 305 27.10 -72.74 -43.66
CA GLY A 305 26.23 -73.13 -42.54
C GLY A 305 25.78 -71.99 -41.61
N GLU A 306 26.39 -70.81 -41.70
CA GLU A 306 26.06 -69.65 -40.87
C GLU A 306 25.02 -68.74 -41.53
N HIS A 307 23.85 -68.56 -40.93
CA HIS A 307 22.81 -67.68 -41.46
C HIS A 307 22.85 -66.31 -40.80
N LEU A 308 23.51 -65.33 -41.44
CA LEU A 308 23.71 -63.98 -40.92
C LEU A 308 23.05 -62.92 -41.81
N CYS A 309 22.36 -61.96 -41.18
CA CYS A 309 21.71 -60.84 -41.86
C CYS A 309 22.69 -59.72 -42.29
N GLN A 310 22.22 -58.70 -43.02
CA GLN A 310 23.08 -57.60 -43.52
C GLN A 310 23.74 -56.79 -42.40
N SER A 311 23.27 -56.91 -41.16
CA SER A 311 23.88 -56.33 -39.95
C SER A 311 25.21 -56.99 -39.56
N LYS A 312 25.85 -57.69 -40.50
CA LYS A 312 26.86 -58.77 -40.36
C LYS A 312 28.12 -58.45 -39.54
N ARG A 313 28.24 -57.27 -38.93
CA ARG A 313 29.29 -56.93 -37.96
C ARG A 313 28.82 -56.21 -36.69
N ASN A 314 27.55 -55.79 -36.56
CA ASN A 314 27.09 -54.96 -35.44
C ASN A 314 25.68 -55.36 -34.94
N HIS A 315 25.47 -56.63 -34.58
CA HIS A 315 24.37 -56.95 -33.65
C HIS A 315 24.77 -56.38 -32.29
N HIS A 316 23.96 -55.52 -31.69
CA HIS A 316 24.33 -54.85 -30.44
C HIS A 316 23.89 -55.67 -29.22
N CYS A 317 24.59 -55.50 -28.10
CA CYS A 317 24.21 -56.18 -26.86
C CYS A 317 22.82 -55.74 -26.34
N GLY A 318 22.38 -54.52 -26.65
CA GLY A 318 21.01 -54.03 -26.38
C GLY A 318 20.69 -53.73 -24.91
N LYS A 319 21.66 -53.82 -24.00
CA LYS A 319 21.50 -53.44 -22.57
C LYS A 319 21.33 -51.92 -22.42
N ASP A 320 20.76 -51.46 -21.30
CA ASP A 320 20.63 -50.03 -20.99
C ASP A 320 21.99 -49.35 -20.89
N CYS A 321 22.09 -48.09 -21.34
CA CYS A 321 23.28 -47.27 -21.16
C CYS A 321 23.66 -47.14 -19.68
N SER A 322 24.95 -47.24 -19.36
CA SER A 322 25.43 -47.17 -17.98
C SER A 322 25.36 -45.77 -17.36
N LEU A 323 25.06 -44.73 -18.15
CA LEU A 323 25.02 -43.36 -17.64
C LEU A 323 23.81 -43.18 -16.72
N SER A 324 24.09 -43.20 -15.41
CA SER A 324 23.17 -42.78 -14.36
C SER A 324 23.95 -42.02 -13.29
N THR A 325 23.47 -40.82 -12.94
CA THR A 325 24.13 -39.96 -11.95
C THR A 325 23.13 -39.05 -11.25
N ARG A 326 23.51 -38.56 -10.08
CA ARG A 326 22.71 -37.60 -9.31
C ARG A 326 23.21 -36.19 -9.61
N THR A 327 22.32 -35.32 -10.10
CA THR A 327 22.63 -33.94 -10.44
C THR A 327 21.98 -32.98 -9.43
N ILE A 328 22.41 -31.71 -9.44
CA ILE A 328 21.76 -30.65 -8.64
C ILE A 328 20.27 -30.50 -8.99
N LYS A 329 19.88 -30.85 -10.23
CA LYS A 329 18.50 -30.79 -10.72
C LYS A 329 17.73 -32.12 -10.58
N GLY A 330 18.29 -33.09 -9.88
CA GLY A 330 17.69 -34.41 -9.65
C GLY A 330 18.47 -35.56 -10.29
N ASP A 331 17.96 -36.78 -10.14
CA ASP A 331 18.57 -37.97 -10.68
C ASP A 331 18.39 -38.04 -12.20
N TYR A 332 19.49 -38.33 -12.90
CA TYR A 332 19.52 -38.50 -14.35
C TYR A 332 19.86 -39.96 -14.69
N ARG A 333 19.11 -40.53 -15.63
CA ARG A 333 19.38 -41.83 -16.25
C ARG A 333 19.21 -41.72 -17.75
N CYS A 334 20.23 -42.15 -18.49
CA CYS A 334 20.16 -42.23 -19.95
C CYS A 334 19.18 -43.33 -20.35
N SER A 335 18.22 -43.00 -21.21
CA SER A 335 17.20 -43.94 -21.71
C SER A 335 17.65 -44.74 -22.94
N ASN A 336 18.85 -44.47 -23.46
CA ASN A 336 19.35 -45.12 -24.66
C ASN A 336 19.89 -46.53 -24.37
N LYS A 337 19.98 -47.34 -25.43
CA LYS A 337 20.53 -48.70 -25.40
C LYS A 337 21.97 -48.73 -25.90
N CYS A 338 22.72 -49.74 -25.46
CA CYS A 338 24.09 -49.98 -25.84
C CYS A 338 24.21 -50.34 -27.33
N THR A 339 25.20 -49.77 -28.01
CA THR A 339 25.51 -50.02 -29.43
C THR A 339 26.80 -50.82 -29.63
N ILE A 340 27.43 -51.31 -28.56
CA ILE A 340 28.63 -52.16 -28.66
C ILE A 340 28.22 -53.52 -29.26
N PRO A 341 29.00 -54.09 -30.20
CA PRO A 341 28.76 -55.42 -30.76
C PRO A 341 28.60 -56.49 -29.67
N TYR A 342 27.70 -57.44 -29.88
CA TYR A 342 27.38 -58.47 -28.88
C TYR A 342 28.54 -59.43 -28.61
N GLU A 343 29.48 -59.57 -29.54
CA GLU A 343 30.66 -60.43 -29.45
C GLU A 343 31.75 -59.80 -28.57
N GLU A 344 31.71 -58.48 -28.39
CA GLU A 344 32.66 -57.76 -27.55
C GLU A 344 32.20 -57.77 -26.10
N GLU A 345 32.96 -58.40 -25.21
CA GLU A 345 32.75 -58.27 -23.77
C GLU A 345 33.03 -56.84 -23.30
N HIS A 346 32.08 -56.24 -22.58
CA HIS A 346 32.21 -54.88 -22.06
C HIS A 346 31.41 -54.68 -20.77
N ASP A 347 32.06 -54.07 -19.78
CA ASP A 347 31.44 -53.73 -18.49
C ASP A 347 30.63 -52.42 -18.56
N LEU A 348 31.07 -51.48 -19.39
CA LEU A 348 30.43 -50.18 -19.58
C LEU A 348 29.59 -50.16 -20.86
N GLN A 349 28.27 -50.09 -20.73
CA GLN A 349 27.29 -50.03 -21.80
C GLN A 349 27.24 -48.64 -22.43
N ARG A 350 27.79 -48.53 -23.64
CA ARG A 350 27.91 -47.26 -24.40
C ARG A 350 26.80 -47.13 -25.43
N CYS A 351 26.02 -46.05 -25.34
CA CYS A 351 25.03 -45.71 -26.36
C CYS A 351 25.63 -44.84 -27.49
N GLU A 352 24.85 -44.62 -28.56
CA GLU A 352 25.27 -43.80 -29.71
C GLU A 352 25.49 -42.32 -29.34
N ASN A 353 24.92 -41.83 -28.24
CA ASN A 353 25.11 -40.44 -27.81
C ASN A 353 26.54 -40.22 -27.30
N LYS A 354 27.24 -39.25 -27.90
CA LYS A 354 28.63 -38.92 -27.56
C LYS A 354 28.75 -37.76 -26.57
N ILE A 355 27.75 -36.89 -26.49
CA ILE A 355 27.81 -35.65 -25.71
C ILE A 355 27.13 -35.85 -24.35
N CYS A 356 27.60 -35.13 -23.33
CA CYS A 356 26.95 -35.13 -22.03
C CYS A 356 25.52 -34.56 -22.09
N PRO A 357 24.49 -35.34 -21.70
CA PRO A 357 23.10 -34.89 -21.78
C PRO A 357 22.65 -34.09 -20.54
N ILE A 358 23.51 -33.95 -19.53
CA ILE A 358 23.18 -33.31 -18.24
C ILE A 358 23.15 -31.80 -18.41
N GLN A 359 22.17 -31.15 -17.77
CA GLN A 359 22.03 -29.70 -17.81
C GLN A 359 23.02 -28.99 -16.89
N CYS A 360 23.38 -27.76 -17.29
CA CYS A 360 24.13 -26.82 -16.49
C CYS A 360 23.52 -26.69 -15.08
N PRO A 361 24.34 -26.77 -14.03
CA PRO A 361 23.84 -26.75 -12.66
C PRO A 361 23.31 -25.37 -12.21
N ILE A 362 23.59 -24.30 -12.96
CA ILE A 362 23.04 -22.97 -12.69
C ILE A 362 21.50 -23.05 -12.77
N PRO A 363 20.75 -22.67 -11.70
CA PRO A 363 19.31 -22.94 -11.58
C PRO A 363 18.48 -22.46 -12.78
N SER A 364 18.86 -21.31 -13.31
CA SER A 364 18.16 -20.62 -14.39
C SER A 364 18.70 -20.94 -15.78
N CYS A 365 19.81 -21.67 -15.89
CA CYS A 365 20.36 -22.13 -17.16
C CYS A 365 19.69 -23.46 -17.56
N ARG A 366 19.32 -23.61 -18.84
CA ARG A 366 18.71 -24.86 -19.36
C ARG A 366 19.60 -25.59 -20.37
N GLU A 367 20.80 -25.05 -20.62
CA GLU A 367 21.78 -25.61 -21.54
C GLU A 367 22.38 -26.90 -21.01
N ARG A 368 22.90 -27.73 -21.93
CA ARG A 368 23.64 -28.95 -21.59
C ARG A 368 25.09 -28.63 -21.23
N CYS A 369 25.73 -29.59 -20.58
CA CYS A 369 27.16 -29.53 -20.32
C CYS A 369 27.94 -29.42 -21.63
N GLN A 370 29.01 -28.61 -21.62
CA GLN A 370 29.92 -28.42 -22.77
C GLN A 370 30.77 -29.65 -23.10
N SER A 371 30.72 -30.71 -22.28
CA SER A 371 31.59 -31.87 -22.44
C SER A 371 31.13 -32.77 -23.60
N ASP A 372 32.08 -33.06 -24.50
CA ASP A 372 31.94 -34.02 -25.60
C ASP A 372 32.12 -35.48 -25.16
N ASP A 373 32.14 -35.75 -23.85
CA ASP A 373 32.19 -37.11 -23.30
C ASP A 373 30.89 -37.41 -22.54
N HIS A 374 30.09 -38.32 -23.10
CA HIS A 374 28.83 -38.79 -22.53
C HIS A 374 28.97 -39.32 -21.10
N PHE A 375 30.11 -39.95 -20.77
CA PHE A 375 30.33 -40.64 -19.51
C PHE A 375 31.18 -39.84 -18.52
N HIS A 376 31.55 -38.60 -18.82
CA HIS A 376 32.35 -37.77 -17.90
C HIS A 376 31.65 -37.54 -16.55
N ALA A 377 30.32 -37.65 -16.53
CA ALA A 377 29.46 -37.56 -15.35
C ALA A 377 29.62 -38.71 -14.35
N LEU A 378 30.29 -39.80 -14.73
CA LEU A 378 30.67 -40.88 -13.82
C LEU A 378 31.83 -40.47 -12.89
N SER A 379 32.55 -39.41 -13.25
CA SER A 379 33.51 -38.74 -12.38
C SER A 379 32.83 -37.61 -11.60
N LYS A 380 33.39 -37.21 -10.45
CA LYS A 380 32.88 -36.08 -9.67
C LYS A 380 33.26 -34.76 -10.34
N VAL A 381 32.42 -34.30 -11.27
CA VAL A 381 32.64 -33.08 -12.09
C VAL A 381 31.39 -32.21 -12.12
N ASP A 382 31.58 -30.91 -12.33
CA ASP A 382 30.49 -29.97 -12.53
C ASP A 382 30.12 -29.84 -14.01
N HIS A 383 28.81 -29.84 -14.29
CA HIS A 383 28.26 -29.94 -15.65
C HIS A 383 28.04 -28.58 -16.34
N PHE A 384 28.99 -27.66 -16.26
CA PHE A 384 28.84 -26.32 -16.82
C PHE A 384 28.66 -26.32 -18.36
N CYS A 385 27.87 -25.38 -18.87
CA CYS A 385 27.66 -25.19 -20.32
C CYS A 385 28.74 -24.33 -21.00
N GLY A 386 29.73 -23.81 -20.27
CA GLY A 386 30.79 -22.98 -20.82
C GLY A 386 30.45 -21.50 -21.06
N ASN A 387 29.19 -21.09 -20.85
CA ASN A 387 28.74 -19.71 -21.06
C ASN A 387 28.78 -18.87 -19.76
N GLU A 388 28.80 -17.55 -19.92
CA GLU A 388 28.53 -16.59 -18.83
C GLU A 388 27.06 -16.60 -18.43
N HIS A 389 26.76 -16.33 -17.16
CA HIS A 389 25.38 -16.25 -16.66
C HIS A 389 25.14 -14.93 -15.92
N HIS A 390 23.90 -14.44 -15.91
CA HIS A 390 23.56 -13.27 -15.09
C HIS A 390 23.40 -13.68 -13.62
N CYS A 391 24.03 -12.93 -12.72
CA CYS A 391 23.88 -13.13 -11.29
C CYS A 391 22.44 -12.85 -10.85
N GLN A 392 21.86 -13.75 -10.07
CA GLN A 392 20.47 -13.61 -9.59
C GLN A 392 20.38 -13.09 -8.15
N GLU A 393 21.53 -12.97 -7.47
CA GLU A 393 21.63 -12.44 -6.12
C GLU A 393 21.23 -10.95 -6.04
N LEU A 394 20.83 -10.53 -4.85
CA LEU A 394 20.42 -9.16 -4.57
C LEU A 394 21.61 -8.28 -4.21
N CYS A 395 21.48 -6.96 -4.39
CA CYS A 395 22.50 -5.99 -4.02
C CYS A 395 22.90 -6.11 -2.52
N GLU A 396 24.20 -6.16 -2.26
CA GLU A 396 24.80 -6.28 -0.93
C GLU A 396 25.25 -4.95 -0.30
N TYR A 397 25.11 -3.83 -1.03
CA TYR A 397 25.44 -2.51 -0.49
C TYR A 397 24.39 -2.05 0.51
N ASP A 398 24.80 -1.30 1.54
CA ASP A 398 23.89 -0.80 2.57
C ASP A 398 22.84 0.19 2.02
N GLY A 399 21.76 0.38 2.77
CA GLY A 399 20.59 1.16 2.33
C GLY A 399 19.66 0.40 1.41
N ILE A 400 18.66 1.07 0.87
CA ILE A 400 17.60 0.43 0.07
C ILE A 400 17.78 0.83 -1.40
N CYS A 401 17.81 -0.13 -2.33
CA CYS A 401 18.00 0.20 -3.76
C CYS A 401 16.76 0.87 -4.34
N HIS A 402 15.59 0.36 -3.98
CA HIS A 402 14.31 0.88 -4.44
C HIS A 402 13.30 0.95 -3.30
N ILE A 403 12.68 2.10 -3.12
CA ILE A 403 11.48 2.24 -2.30
C ILE A 403 10.33 2.47 -3.27
N ALA A 404 9.34 1.58 -3.24
CA ALA A 404 8.09 1.82 -3.93
C ALA A 404 7.46 3.07 -3.31
N ILE A 405 7.51 4.18 -4.05
CA ILE A 405 7.06 5.48 -3.55
C ILE A 405 5.55 5.47 -3.30
N GLU A 406 4.81 4.62 -4.01
CA GLU A 406 3.42 4.32 -3.68
C GLU A 406 3.29 3.17 -2.68
N PRO A 407 2.56 3.41 -1.58
CA PRO A 407 2.19 2.36 -0.69
C PRO A 407 1.12 1.46 -1.33
N LYS A 408 1.22 0.14 -1.20
CA LYS A 408 0.21 -0.79 -1.70
C LYS A 408 -1.13 -0.47 -1.05
N LYS A 409 -2.14 -0.12 -1.87
CA LYS A 409 -3.51 0.15 -1.42
C LYS A 409 -4.21 -1.16 -1.12
N GLN A 410 -4.75 -1.28 0.09
CA GLN A 410 -5.57 -2.40 0.49
C GLN A 410 -6.79 -1.87 1.23
N GLU A 411 -8.00 -2.22 0.76
CA GLU A 411 -9.21 -1.93 1.52
C GLU A 411 -9.25 -2.89 2.72
N GLU A 412 -9.30 -2.31 3.91
CA GLU A 412 -9.45 -3.04 5.17
C GLU A 412 -10.59 -2.43 5.99
N THR A 413 -11.13 -3.24 6.90
CA THR A 413 -12.14 -2.79 7.85
C THR A 413 -11.59 -2.96 9.26
N TYR A 414 -11.41 -1.85 9.96
CA TYR A 414 -11.06 -1.84 11.38
C TYR A 414 -12.33 -1.90 12.23
N LYS A 415 -12.32 -2.76 13.26
CA LYS A 415 -13.37 -2.83 14.27
C LYS A 415 -12.87 -2.10 15.52
N GLY A 416 -13.49 -0.97 15.83
CA GLY A 416 -13.15 -0.19 17.02
C GLY A 416 -13.52 -0.92 18.30
N LYS A 417 -12.94 -0.47 19.42
CA LYS A 417 -13.23 -1.04 20.74
C LYS A 417 -14.61 -0.62 21.28
N VAL A 418 -15.19 0.48 20.79
CA VAL A 418 -16.58 0.88 21.08
C VAL A 418 -17.55 0.00 20.27
N ARG A 419 -18.60 -0.52 20.92
CA ARG A 419 -19.55 -1.44 20.29
C ARG A 419 -20.29 -0.77 19.14
N GLY A 420 -20.18 -1.35 17.94
CA GLY A 420 -20.84 -0.84 16.73
C GLY A 420 -19.92 0.00 15.83
N THR A 421 -18.71 0.34 16.27
CA THR A 421 -17.73 1.08 15.47
C THR A 421 -17.07 0.17 14.44
N SER A 422 -17.30 0.47 13.16
CA SER A 422 -16.69 -0.21 12.02
C SER A 422 -16.23 0.83 10.99
N ILE A 423 -14.94 0.84 10.67
CA ILE A 423 -14.32 1.86 9.82
C ILE A 423 -13.70 1.16 8.62
N THR A 424 -14.22 1.45 7.43
CA THR A 424 -13.59 1.02 6.17
C THR A 424 -12.58 2.07 5.74
N TYR A 425 -11.35 1.66 5.49
CA TYR A 425 -10.28 2.56 5.10
C TYR A 425 -9.34 1.91 4.09
N THR A 426 -8.63 2.77 3.37
CA THR A 426 -7.55 2.35 2.49
C THR A 426 -6.25 2.35 3.28
N LYS A 427 -5.69 1.16 3.53
CA LYS A 427 -4.37 1.02 4.12
C LYS A 427 -3.31 1.27 3.06
N TYR A 428 -2.31 2.05 3.45
CA TYR A 428 -1.16 2.40 2.63
C TYR A 428 0.11 1.80 3.27
N ILE A 429 0.78 0.86 2.57
CA ILE A 429 2.02 0.22 3.06
C ILE A 429 3.18 0.42 2.08
N GLN A 430 4.27 1.04 2.52
CA GLN A 430 5.47 1.21 1.69
C GLN A 430 6.30 -0.07 1.59
N VAL A 431 6.75 -0.42 0.39
CA VAL A 431 7.60 -1.61 0.15
C VAL A 431 9.01 -1.15 -0.23
N SER A 432 10.00 -1.82 0.33
CA SER A 432 11.42 -1.63 0.03
C SER A 432 11.99 -2.86 -0.64
N GLU A 433 12.81 -2.67 -1.66
CA GLU A 433 13.42 -3.74 -2.44
C GLU A 433 14.91 -3.51 -2.64
N LYS A 434 15.66 -4.61 -2.66
CA LYS A 434 17.03 -4.66 -3.15
C LYS A 434 16.98 -5.07 -4.61
N SER A 435 17.66 -4.33 -5.47
CA SER A 435 17.74 -4.65 -6.90
C SER A 435 18.64 -5.87 -7.14
N ARG A 436 18.42 -6.57 -8.26
CA ARG A 436 19.27 -7.68 -8.69
C ARG A 436 20.67 -7.22 -9.08
N CYS A 437 21.64 -8.10 -8.91
CA CYS A 437 23.01 -7.85 -9.31
C CYS A 437 23.15 -7.71 -10.83
N ILE A 438 23.86 -6.69 -11.31
CA ILE A 438 24.14 -6.49 -12.74
C ILE A 438 25.35 -7.29 -13.25
N LYS A 439 26.17 -7.83 -12.34
CA LYS A 439 27.38 -8.59 -12.70
C LYS A 439 27.04 -9.95 -13.31
N LYS A 440 27.93 -10.41 -14.17
CA LYS A 440 27.88 -11.77 -14.73
C LYS A 440 28.75 -12.74 -13.94
N ILE A 441 28.24 -13.95 -13.76
CA ILE A 441 28.96 -15.12 -13.32
C ILE A 441 29.85 -15.58 -14.49
N PRO A 442 31.19 -15.66 -14.29
CA PRO A 442 32.11 -16.14 -15.33
C PRO A 442 31.81 -17.58 -15.74
N PRO A 443 32.29 -18.02 -16.93
CA PRO A 443 32.15 -19.40 -17.36
C PRO A 443 32.71 -20.37 -16.33
N ASN A 444 32.03 -21.51 -16.17
CA ASN A 444 32.45 -22.60 -15.29
C ASN A 444 32.59 -22.24 -13.80
N LYS A 445 31.84 -21.23 -13.35
CA LYS A 445 31.73 -20.83 -11.94
C LYS A 445 30.28 -20.75 -11.50
N PHE A 446 30.04 -20.92 -10.21
CA PHE A 446 28.72 -20.71 -9.60
C PHE A 446 28.43 -19.24 -9.27
N GLU A 447 29.49 -18.46 -9.02
CA GLU A 447 29.38 -17.09 -8.52
C GLU A 447 30.46 -16.18 -9.15
N HIS A 448 30.24 -14.87 -9.14
CA HIS A 448 31.27 -13.88 -9.51
C HIS A 448 32.04 -13.39 -8.28
N ALA A 449 33.21 -12.78 -8.47
CA ALA A 449 33.99 -12.22 -7.36
C ALA A 449 33.49 -10.83 -6.92
N GLY A 450 33.66 -10.54 -5.63
CA GLY A 450 33.32 -9.25 -5.00
C GLY A 450 31.82 -9.04 -4.82
N LYS A 451 31.45 -7.91 -4.17
CA LYS A 451 30.07 -7.64 -3.77
C LYS A 451 29.08 -7.57 -4.93
N HIS A 452 27.84 -7.99 -4.66
CA HIS A 452 26.71 -7.83 -5.58
C HIS A 452 26.24 -6.36 -5.61
N MET A 453 26.08 -5.81 -6.82
CA MET A 453 25.75 -4.39 -7.07
C MET A 453 24.73 -4.25 -8.19
N HIS A 454 23.93 -3.19 -8.15
CA HIS A 454 22.86 -2.93 -9.15
C HIS A 454 23.19 -1.84 -10.17
N SER A 455 24.35 -1.19 -10.04
CA SER A 455 24.86 -0.17 -10.96
C SER A 455 26.39 -0.22 -11.00
N GLU A 456 26.99 0.16 -12.14
CA GLU A 456 28.44 0.29 -12.28
C GLU A 456 28.98 1.61 -11.70
N GLU A 457 28.08 2.54 -11.36
CA GLU A 457 28.44 3.80 -10.71
C GLU A 457 29.02 3.52 -9.31
N LYS A 458 30.19 4.11 -9.03
CA LYS A 458 30.87 3.93 -7.73
C LYS A 458 30.02 4.33 -6.52
N ASP A 459 29.13 5.31 -6.71
CA ASP A 459 28.25 5.86 -5.68
C ASP A 459 26.77 5.70 -6.07
N ALA A 460 26.40 4.49 -6.52
CA ALA A 460 25.02 4.17 -6.84
C ALA A 460 24.07 4.58 -5.70
N PHE A 461 23.01 5.30 -6.03
CA PHE A 461 22.07 5.83 -5.04
C PHE A 461 21.36 4.68 -4.31
N HIS A 462 21.36 4.76 -2.98
CA HIS A 462 20.57 3.92 -2.09
C HIS A 462 19.82 4.83 -1.13
N PHE A 463 18.57 4.52 -0.82
CA PHE A 463 17.79 5.24 0.18
C PHE A 463 18.22 4.88 1.60
N CYS A 464 18.01 5.80 2.52
CA CYS A 464 18.20 5.60 3.96
C CYS A 464 17.22 4.54 4.51
N ASP A 465 17.73 3.70 5.41
CA ASP A 465 17.01 2.58 6.03
C ASP A 465 16.22 2.96 7.29
N LYS A 466 16.29 4.23 7.72
CA LYS A 466 15.52 4.75 8.86
C LYS A 466 14.04 4.90 8.50
N LYS A 467 13.17 4.52 9.44
CA LYS A 467 11.72 4.56 9.31
C LYS A 467 11.08 5.58 10.25
N CYS A 468 9.98 6.19 9.83
CA CYS A 468 9.13 6.98 10.71
C CYS A 468 8.50 6.07 11.76
N GLN A 469 8.58 6.44 13.04
CA GLN A 469 8.11 5.63 14.15
C GLN A 469 6.59 5.40 14.19
N PHE A 470 5.81 6.22 13.46
CA PHE A 470 4.34 6.14 13.47
C PHE A 470 3.76 5.36 12.29
N CYS A 471 4.33 5.55 11.10
CA CYS A 471 3.81 4.98 9.85
C CYS A 471 4.77 4.01 9.16
N GLU A 472 5.97 3.80 9.71
CA GLU A 472 7.00 2.88 9.22
C GLU A 472 7.58 3.20 7.82
N TYR A 473 7.25 4.35 7.26
CA TYR A 473 7.78 4.74 5.96
C TYR A 473 9.24 5.14 6.07
N TYR A 474 10.02 4.68 5.10
CA TYR A 474 11.45 4.89 4.98
C TYR A 474 11.77 6.34 4.62
N CYS A 475 12.95 6.76 5.05
CA CYS A 475 13.52 8.02 4.68
C CYS A 475 13.91 8.05 3.20
N THR A 476 13.54 9.11 2.50
CA THR A 476 13.76 9.27 1.05
C THR A 476 15.11 9.91 0.70
N LEU A 477 15.95 10.21 1.70
CA LEU A 477 17.29 10.75 1.53
C LEU A 477 18.31 9.62 1.23
N PRO A 478 19.50 9.95 0.69
CA PRO A 478 20.56 8.96 0.47
C PRO A 478 20.95 8.22 1.75
N TYR A 479 21.37 6.96 1.62
CA TYR A 479 21.95 6.21 2.73
C TYR A 479 23.19 6.93 3.27
N GLY A 480 23.30 7.04 4.60
CA GLY A 480 24.39 7.77 5.24
C GLY A 480 24.35 9.30 5.08
N HIS A 481 23.20 9.87 4.70
CA HIS A 481 23.06 11.33 4.60
C HIS A 481 23.41 12.03 5.95
N PRO A 482 24.07 13.20 5.92
CA PRO A 482 24.58 13.86 7.12
C PRO A 482 23.50 14.62 7.93
N GLN A 483 22.29 14.79 7.39
CA GLN A 483 21.23 15.53 8.05
C GLN A 483 20.71 14.75 9.27
N ILE A 484 20.50 15.45 10.39
CA ILE A 484 19.88 14.86 11.58
C ILE A 484 18.39 14.56 11.33
N ILE A 485 17.75 15.38 10.48
CA ILE A 485 16.32 15.29 10.19
C ILE A 485 16.11 14.40 8.96
N HIS A 486 15.32 13.35 9.15
CA HIS A 486 14.88 12.44 8.10
C HIS A 486 13.65 13.00 7.36
N GLU A 487 13.59 12.78 6.05
CA GLU A 487 12.44 13.17 5.23
C GLU A 487 11.73 11.92 4.69
N THR A 488 10.40 11.90 4.73
CA THR A 488 9.56 10.85 4.15
C THR A 488 8.20 11.40 3.71
N LYS A 489 7.41 10.59 2.99
CA LYS A 489 6.07 10.97 2.51
C LYS A 489 4.94 10.70 3.51
N HIS A 490 5.25 10.02 4.61
CA HIS A 490 4.32 9.60 5.65
C HIS A 490 3.13 8.74 5.14
N GLY A 491 2.58 7.94 6.03
CA GLY A 491 1.58 6.93 5.68
C GLY A 491 0.53 6.73 6.76
N SER A 492 -0.20 5.62 6.65
CA SER A 492 -1.11 5.14 7.68
C SER A 492 -0.36 4.94 9.00
N MET A 493 -0.89 5.43 10.11
CA MET A 493 -0.23 5.35 11.43
C MET A 493 -0.41 3.97 12.08
N SER A 494 0.09 2.93 11.41
CA SER A 494 -0.04 1.53 11.81
C SER A 494 0.55 1.20 13.18
N GLN A 495 1.51 1.99 13.67
CA GLN A 495 2.22 1.78 14.93
C GLN A 495 1.70 2.67 16.06
N THR A 496 0.48 3.18 15.95
CA THR A 496 -0.08 4.15 16.92
C THR A 496 -1.41 3.70 17.49
N GLU A 497 -1.68 4.17 18.71
CA GLU A 497 -2.97 4.06 19.37
C GLU A 497 -3.40 5.44 19.85
N PHE A 498 -4.71 5.67 19.89
CA PHE A 498 -5.26 6.91 20.41
C PHE A 498 -5.07 7.00 21.93
N THR A 499 -4.72 8.20 22.39
CA THR A 499 -4.56 8.58 23.79
C THR A 499 -5.30 9.89 24.03
N GLY A 500 -5.88 10.07 25.21
CA GLY A 500 -6.70 11.25 25.52
C GLY A 500 -7.09 11.33 26.99
N GLU A 501 -7.60 12.48 27.39
CA GLU A 501 -8.12 12.73 28.75
C GLU A 501 -9.47 12.01 28.97
N ASP A 502 -10.32 11.99 27.95
CA ASP A 502 -11.59 11.27 27.96
C ASP A 502 -11.40 9.82 27.47
N ASP A 503 -12.05 8.85 28.11
CA ASP A 503 -11.96 7.44 27.71
C ASP A 503 -12.64 7.19 26.36
N GLU A 504 -13.75 7.86 26.06
CA GLU A 504 -14.47 7.80 24.78
C GLU A 504 -14.57 9.19 24.15
N PHE A 505 -14.34 9.29 22.84
CA PHE A 505 -14.34 10.55 22.09
C PHE A 505 -14.79 10.35 20.63
N GLU A 506 -15.23 11.42 19.98
CA GLU A 506 -15.60 11.40 18.56
C GLU A 506 -14.43 11.91 17.70
N TYR A 507 -14.00 11.10 16.73
CA TYR A 507 -13.02 11.50 15.71
C TYR A 507 -13.56 11.15 14.33
N ALA A 508 -13.59 12.14 13.42
CA ALA A 508 -14.10 11.96 12.05
C ALA A 508 -15.49 11.29 11.95
N LYS A 509 -16.39 11.59 12.90
CA LYS A 509 -17.75 11.01 13.06
C LYS A 509 -17.78 9.56 13.58
N TYR A 510 -16.66 9.04 14.05
CA TYR A 510 -16.57 7.73 14.68
C TYR A 510 -16.41 7.89 16.18
N ASN A 511 -17.19 7.13 16.94
CA ASN A 511 -17.00 6.99 18.37
C ASN A 511 -15.86 6.01 18.62
N LEU A 512 -14.77 6.53 19.16
CA LEU A 512 -13.55 5.80 19.49
C LEU A 512 -13.32 5.85 21.00
N ARG A 513 -12.41 5.01 21.47
CA ARG A 513 -11.94 5.07 22.86
C ARG A 513 -10.42 4.93 22.95
N VAL A 514 -9.87 5.27 24.12
CA VAL A 514 -8.43 5.17 24.35
C VAL A 514 -7.90 3.76 24.07
N GLY A 515 -6.79 3.69 23.34
CA GLY A 515 -6.18 2.47 22.85
C GLY A 515 -6.77 1.93 21.54
N ASP A 516 -7.75 2.58 20.91
CA ASP A 516 -8.09 2.28 19.50
C ASP A 516 -6.89 2.55 18.59
N GLN A 517 -6.72 1.78 17.52
CA GLN A 517 -5.55 1.90 16.63
C GLN A 517 -5.69 3.07 15.64
N GLY A 518 -4.58 3.78 15.40
CA GLY A 518 -4.50 4.87 14.41
C GLY A 518 -4.33 4.42 12.96
N ILE A 519 -4.49 3.12 12.66
CA ILE A 519 -4.17 2.52 11.34
C ILE A 519 -4.98 3.11 10.17
N PHE A 520 -6.18 3.61 10.43
CA PHE A 520 -7.05 4.25 9.44
C PHE A 520 -6.77 5.74 9.25
N VAL A 521 -5.82 6.30 10.00
CA VAL A 521 -5.46 7.73 9.96
C VAL A 521 -4.09 7.93 9.31
N LEU A 522 -3.97 8.95 8.48
CA LEU A 522 -2.71 9.32 7.83
C LEU A 522 -1.89 10.27 8.71
N CYS A 523 -0.60 9.95 8.88
CA CYS A 523 0.34 10.67 9.74
C CYS A 523 0.49 12.15 9.37
N ASN A 524 0.37 12.48 8.08
CA ASN A 524 0.44 13.85 7.56
C ASN A 524 -0.93 14.57 7.49
N LEU A 525 -2.03 13.94 7.92
CA LEU A 525 -3.36 14.56 7.94
C LEU A 525 -3.93 14.69 9.35
N PHE A 526 -3.54 13.82 10.28
CA PHE A 526 -4.08 13.79 11.64
C PHE A 526 -4.10 15.18 12.33
N CYS A 527 -2.94 15.86 12.39
CA CYS A 527 -2.84 17.16 13.06
C CYS A 527 -3.59 18.26 12.31
N LYS A 528 -3.71 18.14 10.98
CA LYS A 528 -4.45 19.08 10.15
C LYS A 528 -5.95 19.02 10.44
N GLU A 529 -6.50 17.81 10.62
CA GLU A 529 -7.91 17.61 10.94
C GLU A 529 -8.27 18.08 12.35
N LEU A 530 -7.33 18.00 13.30
CA LEU A 530 -7.51 18.54 14.65
C LEU A 530 -7.46 20.07 14.69
N GLY A 531 -6.70 20.70 13.78
CA GLY A 531 -6.47 22.14 13.83
C GLY A 531 -5.58 22.50 15.02
N ARG A 532 -6.07 23.32 15.96
CA ARG A 532 -5.30 23.66 17.16
C ARG A 532 -5.31 22.49 18.15
N HIS A 533 -4.14 22.02 18.56
CA HIS A 533 -4.03 20.82 19.39
C HIS A 533 -2.72 20.82 20.19
N ARG A 534 -2.67 19.92 21.16
CA ARG A 534 -1.49 19.51 21.92
C ARG A 534 -1.27 18.01 21.76
N HIS A 535 -0.02 17.57 21.80
CA HIS A 535 0.34 16.15 21.77
C HIS A 535 0.54 15.62 23.19
N ILE A 536 0.27 14.34 23.42
CA ILE A 536 0.60 13.66 24.67
C ILE A 536 1.82 12.79 24.42
N ASP A 537 2.86 12.93 25.24
CA ASP A 537 4.07 12.10 25.18
C ASP A 537 4.58 11.82 26.59
N TYR A 538 5.45 10.82 26.72
CA TYR A 538 6.05 10.48 28.01
C TYR A 538 7.02 11.57 28.49
N CYS A 539 7.07 11.73 29.81
CA CYS A 539 8.04 12.61 30.47
C CYS A 539 9.47 12.14 30.19
N LYS A 540 10.31 12.99 29.60
CA LYS A 540 11.74 12.67 29.39
C LYS A 540 12.57 12.79 30.66
N ASN A 541 12.17 13.65 31.59
CA ASN A 541 12.84 13.83 32.87
C ASN A 541 11.82 14.06 33.98
N VAL A 542 11.47 12.97 34.67
CA VAL A 542 10.46 12.95 35.74
C VAL A 542 10.72 14.01 36.82
N LYS A 543 12.00 14.26 37.16
CA LYS A 543 12.37 15.26 38.18
C LYS A 543 12.11 16.70 37.74
N ASN A 544 12.34 17.02 36.46
CA ASN A 544 12.03 18.35 35.94
C ASN A 544 10.51 18.54 35.77
N CYS A 545 9.77 17.45 35.56
CA CYS A 545 8.32 17.47 35.48
C CYS A 545 7.66 17.82 36.81
N GLU A 546 8.11 17.20 37.90
CA GLU A 546 7.61 17.46 39.27
C GLU A 546 7.89 18.90 39.73
N LEU A 547 8.95 19.53 39.24
CA LEU A 547 9.38 20.88 39.63
C LEU A 547 8.77 22.00 38.77
N GLY A 548 8.01 21.67 37.72
CA GLY A 548 7.38 22.66 36.83
C GLY A 548 8.37 23.44 35.94
N ASP A 549 9.62 22.98 35.81
CA ASP A 549 10.72 23.70 35.13
C ASP A 549 10.94 23.17 33.69
N GLN A 550 9.84 22.91 32.97
CA GLN A 550 9.85 22.14 31.72
C GLN A 550 10.00 22.98 30.43
N GLY A 551 10.16 24.29 30.54
CA GLY A 551 10.22 25.19 29.38
C GLY A 551 8.84 25.62 28.86
N ARG A 552 8.79 26.26 27.68
CA ARG A 552 7.56 26.89 27.13
C ARG A 552 6.71 25.98 26.24
N ASP A 553 7.20 24.78 25.95
CA ASP A 553 6.59 23.85 24.98
C ASP A 553 6.00 22.60 25.65
N ILE A 554 5.95 22.58 26.98
CA ILE A 554 5.57 21.40 27.78
C ILE A 554 4.69 21.82 28.97
N GLU A 555 3.63 21.06 29.23
CA GLU A 555 2.77 21.17 30.42
C GLU A 555 2.53 19.78 31.00
N HIS A 556 2.79 19.59 32.30
CA HIS A 556 2.67 18.27 32.93
C HIS A 556 1.21 17.83 33.08
N ILE A 557 0.94 16.53 32.90
CA ILE A 557 -0.38 15.95 33.14
C ILE A 557 -0.40 15.31 34.53
N GLU A 558 -1.09 15.94 35.49
CA GLU A 558 -1.25 15.38 36.83
C GLU A 558 -2.18 14.15 36.86
N ALA A 559 -3.10 14.05 35.89
CA ALA A 559 -4.03 12.95 35.79
C ALA A 559 -3.37 11.66 35.25
N LYS A 560 -3.86 10.50 35.72
CA LYS A 560 -3.43 9.18 35.23
C LYS A 560 -4.02 8.88 33.85
N VAL A 561 -3.32 9.27 32.78
CA VAL A 561 -3.75 9.11 31.39
C VAL A 561 -3.26 7.79 30.79
N SER A 562 -4.17 7.05 30.14
CA SER A 562 -3.87 5.83 29.36
C SER A 562 -3.28 6.19 27.99
N PRO A 563 -2.44 5.34 27.35
CA PRO A 563 -1.98 4.04 27.81
C PRO A 563 -0.91 4.15 28.92
N ASN A 564 -0.76 3.11 29.74
CA ASN A 564 0.16 3.06 30.89
C ASN A 564 -0.05 4.22 31.90
N PRO A 565 -1.13 4.17 32.69
CA PRO A 565 -1.53 5.28 33.59
C PRO A 565 -0.52 5.59 34.70
N ASP A 566 0.36 4.65 35.04
CA ASP A 566 1.40 4.82 36.07
C ASP A 566 2.69 5.46 35.53
N GLN A 567 2.81 5.61 34.21
CA GLN A 567 3.94 6.30 33.61
C GLN A 567 3.58 7.77 33.37
N PRO A 568 4.34 8.73 33.92
CA PRO A 568 4.04 10.16 33.83
C PRO A 568 4.15 10.66 32.39
N LYS A 569 3.23 11.58 32.03
CA LYS A 569 3.10 12.14 30.68
C LYS A 569 3.01 13.66 30.73
N ASP A 570 3.39 14.30 29.63
CA ASP A 570 3.25 15.73 29.43
C ASP A 570 2.42 16.00 28.17
N PHE A 571 1.71 17.12 28.19
CA PHE A 571 1.31 17.79 26.96
C PHE A 571 2.52 18.48 26.35
N ILE A 572 2.77 18.27 25.08
CA ILE A 572 3.86 18.90 24.33
C ILE A 572 3.35 19.64 23.10
N SER A 573 4.06 20.68 22.70
CA SER A 573 3.75 21.42 21.47
C SER A 573 4.03 20.58 20.23
N HIS A 574 3.31 20.88 19.12
CA HIS A 574 3.49 20.20 17.83
C HIS A 574 4.95 20.25 17.34
N LYS A 575 5.61 21.38 17.53
CA LYS A 575 7.02 21.57 17.16
C LYS A 575 7.92 20.59 17.93
N LEU A 576 7.78 20.56 19.26
CA LEU A 576 8.59 19.68 20.09
C LEU A 576 8.31 18.20 19.78
N PHE A 577 7.05 17.85 19.49
CA PHE A 577 6.67 16.51 19.05
C PHE A 577 7.51 16.07 17.84
N TRP A 578 7.53 16.84 16.74
CA TRP A 578 8.32 16.46 15.56
C TRP A 578 9.83 16.50 15.79
N GLU A 579 10.35 17.45 16.56
CA GLU A 579 11.77 17.48 16.95
C GLU A 579 12.20 16.18 17.65
N ARG A 580 11.35 15.61 18.51
CA ARG A 580 11.61 14.35 19.21
C ARG A 580 11.67 13.14 18.26
N THR A 581 10.99 13.19 17.12
CA THR A 581 10.98 12.08 16.15
C THR A 581 12.20 12.07 15.23
N CYS A 582 12.92 13.18 15.14
CA CYS A 582 13.96 13.42 14.13
C CYS A 582 13.46 13.27 12.67
N PHE A 583 12.15 13.34 12.43
CA PHE A 583 11.56 13.45 11.10
C PHE A 583 11.10 14.87 10.81
N LYS A 584 11.16 15.26 9.54
CA LYS A 584 10.68 16.54 9.04
C LYS A 584 9.17 16.63 9.27
N ASP A 585 8.75 17.74 9.87
CA ASP A 585 7.34 18.09 10.01
C ASP A 585 6.67 18.14 8.62
N PRO A 586 5.64 17.31 8.35
CA PRO A 586 5.01 17.21 7.04
C PRO A 586 3.99 18.33 6.77
N TYR A 587 3.68 19.18 7.75
CA TYR A 587 2.69 20.25 7.65
C TYR A 587 3.29 21.54 7.07
N THR A 588 2.44 22.37 6.49
CA THR A 588 2.85 23.67 5.94
C THR A 588 3.17 24.67 7.03
N VAL A 589 3.94 25.71 6.71
CA VAL A 589 4.29 26.79 7.67
C VAL A 589 3.04 27.44 8.28
N GLN A 590 1.98 27.63 7.47
CA GLN A 590 0.71 28.21 7.94
C GLN A 590 0.00 27.31 8.94
N GLU A 591 -0.03 25.99 8.69
CA GLU A 591 -0.60 25.01 9.63
C GLU A 591 0.21 24.96 10.92
N GLN A 592 1.55 24.91 10.82
CA GLN A 592 2.44 24.93 11.98
C GLN A 592 2.24 26.19 12.84
N GLU A 593 2.07 27.37 12.23
CA GLU A 593 1.75 28.60 12.94
C GLU A 593 0.42 28.52 13.70
N GLU A 594 -0.61 27.90 13.10
CA GLU A 594 -1.90 27.70 13.76
C GLU A 594 -1.78 26.74 14.95
N PHE A 595 -0.97 25.69 14.84
CA PHE A 595 -0.71 24.72 15.91
C PHE A 595 0.02 25.32 17.12
N THR A 596 0.65 26.51 16.97
CA THR A 596 1.26 27.22 18.11
C THR A 596 0.26 27.99 18.97
N LYS A 597 -1.01 28.04 18.57
CA LYS A 597 -2.06 28.79 19.28
C LYS A 597 -2.82 27.88 20.24
N CYS A 598 -3.37 28.49 21.28
CA CYS A 598 -4.15 27.79 22.29
C CYS A 598 -5.38 27.10 21.66
N ASP A 599 -5.55 25.83 22.00
CA ASP A 599 -6.59 24.90 21.55
C ASP A 599 -7.91 25.03 22.32
N TYR A 600 -7.97 25.93 23.31
CA TYR A 600 -9.15 26.13 24.13
C TYR A 600 -10.28 26.84 23.35
N GLU A 601 -11.45 26.18 23.28
CA GLU A 601 -12.66 26.64 22.59
C GLU A 601 -13.57 27.48 23.50
N CYS A 602 -14.22 28.50 22.92
CA CYS A 602 -15.22 29.30 23.62
C CYS A 602 -16.47 28.46 23.89
N PRO A 603 -17.03 28.46 25.12
CA PRO A 603 -18.17 27.62 25.48
C PRO A 603 -19.52 28.11 24.93
N ASP A 604 -19.57 29.29 24.28
CA ASP A 604 -20.82 29.87 23.77
C ASP A 604 -21.48 28.97 22.70
N GLU A 605 -22.78 28.69 22.87
CA GLU A 605 -23.56 27.89 21.93
C GLU A 605 -23.74 28.57 20.56
N GLU A 606 -23.59 29.89 20.47
CA GLU A 606 -23.57 30.59 19.18
C GLU A 606 -22.48 30.05 18.24
N HIS A 607 -21.36 29.54 18.79
CA HIS A 607 -20.28 28.94 18.02
C HIS A 607 -20.53 27.47 17.63
N ARG A 608 -21.65 26.88 18.06
CA ARG A 608 -22.03 25.49 17.78
C ARG A 608 -23.19 25.36 16.79
N LYS A 609 -23.89 26.47 16.47
CA LYS A 609 -25.02 26.48 15.54
C LYS A 609 -24.55 26.58 14.08
N THR A 610 -24.88 25.59 13.26
CA THR A 610 -24.79 25.67 11.79
C THR A 610 -25.82 26.67 11.29
N GLY A 611 -25.38 27.71 10.58
CA GLY A 611 -26.28 28.67 9.93
C GLY A 611 -27.16 28.01 8.86
N PHE A 612 -28.27 28.65 8.52
CA PHE A 612 -29.21 28.21 7.48
C PHE A 612 -28.60 28.07 6.06
N THR A 613 -27.34 28.47 5.87
CA THR A 613 -26.61 28.43 4.59
C THR A 613 -25.74 27.17 4.39
N GLY A 614 -25.72 26.23 5.35
CA GLY A 614 -24.89 25.02 5.21
C GLY A 614 -23.39 25.26 5.45
N ASP A 615 -23.01 26.45 5.94
CA ASP A 615 -21.65 26.74 6.37
C ASP A 615 -21.35 26.03 7.72
N PRO A 616 -20.14 25.48 7.91
CA PRO A 616 -19.74 24.85 9.16
C PRO A 616 -19.78 25.85 10.32
N PRO A 617 -20.09 25.40 11.56
CA PRO A 617 -20.17 26.28 12.71
C PRO A 617 -18.81 26.95 12.95
N THR A 618 -18.83 28.27 13.17
CA THR A 618 -17.62 29.06 13.41
C THR A 618 -17.16 28.88 14.85
N LYS A 619 -16.34 27.86 15.09
CA LYS A 619 -15.64 27.68 16.37
C LYS A 619 -14.81 28.94 16.70
N SER A 620 -14.93 29.43 17.92
CA SER A 620 -14.14 30.55 18.43
C SER A 620 -13.11 30.02 19.43
N PHE A 621 -11.83 30.28 19.18
CA PHE A 621 -10.72 29.79 20.01
C PHE A 621 -10.02 30.93 20.78
N CYS A 622 -9.30 30.57 21.83
CA CYS A 622 -8.41 31.47 22.56
C CYS A 622 -7.37 32.10 21.61
N LYS A 623 -7.13 33.41 21.70
CA LYS A 623 -6.17 34.15 20.87
C LYS A 623 -4.72 34.07 21.35
N SER A 624 -4.48 33.50 22.53
CA SER A 624 -3.15 33.37 23.11
C SER A 624 -2.37 32.19 22.50
N LYS A 625 -1.07 32.15 22.76
CA LYS A 625 -0.20 31.01 22.40
C LYS A 625 -0.55 29.76 23.21
N LEU A 626 -0.23 28.58 22.70
CA LEU A 626 -0.32 27.32 23.45
C LEU A 626 0.49 27.42 24.75
N PHE A 627 -0.01 26.84 25.83
CA PHE A 627 0.57 26.88 27.18
C PHE A 627 0.83 28.30 27.72
N HIS A 628 -0.02 29.26 27.37
CA HIS A 628 0.09 30.61 27.91
C HIS A 628 -0.21 30.66 29.42
N ALA A 629 0.48 31.53 30.14
CA ALA A 629 0.15 31.82 31.54
C ALA A 629 -1.30 32.36 31.64
N LYS A 630 -1.97 32.04 32.76
CA LYS A 630 -3.33 32.51 33.03
C LYS A 630 -3.38 34.04 33.00
N LEU A 631 -4.19 34.59 32.09
CA LEU A 631 -4.43 36.03 32.02
C LEU A 631 -5.41 36.45 33.11
N ARG A 632 -5.27 37.67 33.63
CA ARG A 632 -6.23 38.22 34.59
C ARG A 632 -7.55 38.54 33.85
N PRO A 633 -8.72 38.18 34.41
CA PRO A 633 -10.02 38.49 33.82
C PRO A 633 -10.36 39.98 33.98
N THR A 634 -9.69 40.81 33.18
CA THR A 634 -9.90 42.26 33.07
C THR A 634 -10.38 42.59 31.66
N LYS A 635 -11.06 43.73 31.47
CA LYS A 635 -11.47 44.19 30.13
C LYS A 635 -10.27 44.18 29.18
N PRO A 636 -10.36 43.51 28.01
CA PRO A 636 -9.26 43.48 27.05
C PRO A 636 -8.97 44.89 26.54
N LYS A 637 -7.68 45.21 26.34
CA LYS A 637 -7.19 46.57 26.00
C LYS A 637 -7.79 47.19 24.73
N ASN A 638 -8.43 46.40 23.87
CA ASN A 638 -8.93 46.81 22.55
C ASN A 638 -10.47 46.85 22.44
N ASP A 639 -11.21 46.85 23.57
CA ASP A 639 -12.68 46.88 23.68
C ASP A 639 -13.48 45.77 22.95
N ASN A 640 -12.82 44.91 22.16
CA ASN A 640 -13.42 43.75 21.50
C ASN A 640 -12.92 42.44 22.11
N GLY A 641 -13.84 41.65 22.68
CA GLY A 641 -13.57 40.32 23.25
C GLY A 641 -13.79 40.22 24.76
N TYR A 642 -13.48 39.07 25.35
CA TYR A 642 -13.43 38.86 26.80
C TYR A 642 -12.30 37.91 27.20
N ILE A 643 -11.86 38.00 28.46
CA ILE A 643 -10.94 37.03 29.07
C ILE A 643 -11.77 36.18 30.02
N SER A 644 -11.81 34.87 29.78
CA SER A 644 -12.47 33.92 30.68
C SER A 644 -11.72 33.81 32.00
N PHE A 645 -12.39 33.33 33.03
CA PHE A 645 -11.83 33.26 34.38
C PHE A 645 -10.62 32.32 34.50
N ASP A 646 -10.60 31.23 33.72
CA ASP A 646 -9.44 30.35 33.58
C ASP A 646 -8.28 30.96 32.78
N GLY A 647 -8.47 32.17 32.24
CA GLY A 647 -7.42 33.02 31.69
C GLY A 647 -7.30 32.99 30.17
N HIS A 648 -8.27 32.42 29.44
CA HIS A 648 -8.27 32.36 27.98
C HIS A 648 -8.92 33.62 27.37
N HIS A 649 -8.34 34.14 26.29
CA HIS A 649 -8.79 35.39 25.66
C HIS A 649 -9.54 35.10 24.36
N PHE A 650 -10.82 35.47 24.30
CA PHE A 650 -11.68 35.28 23.14
C PHE A 650 -12.01 36.59 22.45
N GLY A 651 -12.22 36.53 21.13
CA GLY A 651 -12.62 37.68 20.32
C GLY A 651 -14.13 37.91 20.21
N CYS A 652 -14.95 37.02 20.77
CA CYS A 652 -16.41 37.09 20.75
C CYS A 652 -16.96 37.78 22.01
N LYS A 653 -18.29 37.95 22.08
CA LYS A 653 -18.96 38.49 23.27
C LYS A 653 -18.86 37.49 24.44
N ASN A 654 -18.89 38.00 25.67
CA ASN A 654 -18.92 37.15 26.85
C ASN A 654 -20.27 36.42 26.93
N PRO A 655 -20.31 35.07 26.94
CA PRO A 655 -21.55 34.31 27.03
C PRO A 655 -22.21 34.38 28.43
N TYR A 656 -21.48 34.79 29.47
CA TYR A 656 -21.98 34.82 30.84
C TYR A 656 -22.69 36.14 31.17
N THR A 657 -23.96 36.09 31.57
CA THR A 657 -24.75 37.22 32.06
C THR A 657 -24.75 37.22 33.59
N ALA A 658 -24.43 38.35 34.23
CA ALA A 658 -24.45 38.49 35.70
C ALA A 658 -25.87 38.78 36.22
N TYR A 659 -26.18 38.36 37.45
CA TYR A 659 -27.51 38.48 38.08
C TYR A 659 -27.47 39.30 39.38
N HIS A 660 -28.60 39.90 39.74
CA HIS A 660 -28.87 40.35 41.10
C HIS A 660 -30.00 39.48 41.65
N ILE A 661 -29.68 38.55 42.54
CA ILE A 661 -30.60 37.54 43.06
C ILE A 661 -31.13 38.02 44.42
N ILE A 662 -32.44 38.12 44.54
CA ILE A 662 -33.11 38.55 45.76
C ILE A 662 -33.94 37.37 46.30
N PHE A 663 -33.47 36.76 47.38
CA PHE A 663 -34.25 35.76 48.11
C PHE A 663 -35.24 36.46 49.03
N VAL A 664 -36.51 36.07 48.94
CA VAL A 664 -37.59 36.62 49.76
C VAL A 664 -38.25 35.45 50.48
N LEU A 665 -37.89 35.25 51.74
CA LEU A 665 -38.30 34.10 52.53
C LEU A 665 -39.37 34.48 53.55
N ASP A 666 -40.45 33.73 53.54
CA ASP A 666 -41.48 33.79 54.58
C ASP A 666 -40.92 33.18 55.87
N ARG A 667 -41.03 33.92 56.97
CA ARG A 667 -40.69 33.43 58.30
C ARG A 667 -41.85 33.56 59.27
N SER A 668 -43.08 33.59 58.77
CA SER A 668 -44.29 33.61 59.59
C SER A 668 -44.43 32.33 60.43
N PHE A 669 -45.36 32.34 61.38
CA PHE A 669 -45.59 31.22 62.29
C PHE A 669 -45.98 29.92 61.57
N SER A 670 -46.66 29.99 60.42
CA SER A 670 -47.00 28.81 59.62
C SER A 670 -45.76 28.07 59.10
N MET A 671 -44.64 28.78 58.93
CA MET A 671 -43.33 28.21 58.58
C MET A 671 -42.67 27.44 59.74
N SER A 672 -43.29 27.42 60.93
CA SER A 672 -42.87 26.60 62.07
C SER A 672 -43.36 25.15 61.99
N ASP A 673 -44.29 24.84 61.07
CA ASP A 673 -44.86 23.51 60.89
C ASP A 673 -43.79 22.45 60.54
N GLU A 674 -44.01 21.24 61.05
CA GLU A 674 -43.08 20.11 60.94
C GLU A 674 -43.42 19.14 59.78
N ASP A 675 -44.35 19.48 58.90
CA ASP A 675 -44.77 18.65 57.77
C ASP A 675 -43.71 18.57 56.65
N ILE A 676 -42.85 19.59 56.53
CA ILE A 676 -41.68 19.61 55.65
C ILE A 676 -40.45 19.87 56.51
N LYS A 677 -39.42 19.01 56.39
CA LYS A 677 -38.19 19.07 57.18
C LYS A 677 -36.94 19.05 56.29
N PRO A 678 -35.80 19.56 56.78
CA PRO A 678 -34.52 19.41 56.09
C PRO A 678 -34.22 17.93 55.75
N ASN A 679 -33.61 17.68 54.59
CA ASN A 679 -33.20 16.34 54.16
C ASN A 679 -31.91 15.89 54.88
N PRO A 680 -31.88 14.68 55.48
CA PRO A 680 -30.73 14.17 56.26
C PRO A 680 -29.46 13.91 55.46
N ASN A 681 -29.54 13.79 54.12
CA ASN A 681 -28.41 13.45 53.27
C ASN A 681 -27.49 14.65 52.93
N PHE A 682 -27.77 15.84 53.45
CA PHE A 682 -27.00 17.05 53.14
C PHE A 682 -26.08 17.49 54.30
N PRO A 683 -24.88 18.04 54.02
CA PRO A 683 -23.87 18.34 55.04
C PRO A 683 -24.34 19.26 56.18
N ILE A 684 -25.24 20.20 55.89
CA ILE A 684 -25.74 21.20 56.84
C ILE A 684 -26.92 20.73 57.71
N TYR A 685 -27.35 19.47 57.54
CA TYR A 685 -28.52 18.93 58.24
C TYR A 685 -28.41 19.02 59.77
N ASN A 686 -27.24 18.68 60.31
CA ASN A 686 -27.00 18.70 61.76
C ASN A 686 -27.02 20.12 62.34
N ASP A 687 -26.70 21.15 61.55
CA ASP A 687 -26.74 22.53 61.99
C ASP A 687 -28.16 23.11 61.97
N LEU A 688 -28.94 22.76 60.95
CA LEU A 688 -30.35 23.17 60.85
C LEU A 688 -31.20 22.56 61.96
N THR A 689 -31.08 21.25 62.21
CA THR A 689 -31.94 20.52 63.15
C THR A 689 -31.80 20.93 64.62
N LYS A 690 -30.77 21.70 64.97
CA LYS A 690 -30.60 22.27 66.33
C LYS A 690 -31.74 23.21 66.73
N LYS A 691 -32.30 23.96 65.78
CA LYS A 691 -33.35 24.97 66.03
C LYS A 691 -34.42 25.07 64.94
N HIS A 692 -34.15 24.56 63.75
CA HIS A 692 -34.96 24.73 62.54
C HIS A 692 -35.29 23.36 61.91
N ASN A 693 -35.94 22.48 62.67
CA ASN A 693 -36.38 21.16 62.18
C ASN A 693 -37.82 21.17 61.65
N ASN A 694 -38.12 22.12 60.78
CA ASN A 694 -39.45 22.52 60.30
C ASN A 694 -39.36 23.14 58.88
N ARG A 695 -40.48 23.66 58.35
CA ARG A 695 -40.56 24.25 57.00
C ARG A 695 -39.48 25.31 56.77
N ILE A 696 -39.26 26.24 57.70
CA ILE A 696 -38.23 27.28 57.54
C ILE A 696 -36.82 26.69 57.43
N GLY A 697 -36.52 25.61 58.16
CA GLY A 697 -35.27 24.89 58.02
C GLY A 697 -35.10 24.24 56.65
N ALA A 698 -36.17 23.70 56.06
CA ALA A 698 -36.15 23.16 54.70
C ALA A 698 -35.90 24.25 53.65
N VAL A 699 -36.47 25.44 53.85
CA VAL A 699 -36.22 26.62 53.00
C VAL A 699 -34.75 27.07 53.09
N TYR A 700 -34.18 27.16 54.30
CA TYR A 700 -32.76 27.48 54.47
C TYR A 700 -31.85 26.45 53.82
N GLN A 701 -32.21 25.16 53.89
CA GLN A 701 -31.50 24.10 53.18
C GLN A 701 -31.56 24.30 51.66
N ALA A 702 -32.72 24.63 51.10
CA ALA A 702 -32.89 24.86 49.68
C ALA A 702 -32.07 26.06 49.17
N VAL A 703 -32.06 27.18 49.91
CA VAL A 703 -31.24 28.35 49.59
C VAL A 703 -29.75 27.99 49.61
N TYR A 704 -29.30 27.25 50.63
CA TYR A 704 -27.90 26.81 50.70
C TYR A 704 -27.52 25.88 49.54
N ILE A 705 -28.36 24.91 49.18
CA ILE A 705 -28.11 24.00 48.06
C ILE A 705 -28.08 24.76 46.74
N PHE A 706 -29.02 25.68 46.52
CA PHE A 706 -29.03 26.54 45.35
C PHE A 706 -27.70 27.30 45.24
N MET A 707 -27.27 27.92 46.34
CA MET A 707 -26.04 28.70 46.40
C MET A 707 -24.78 27.85 46.19
N ASN A 708 -24.73 26.66 46.79
CA ASN A 708 -23.62 25.72 46.60
C ASN A 708 -23.56 25.19 45.15
N THR A 709 -24.72 24.85 44.57
CA THR A 709 -24.81 24.38 43.19
C THR A 709 -24.44 25.48 42.21
N HIS A 710 -24.93 26.70 42.42
CA HIS A 710 -24.59 27.86 41.61
C HIS A 710 -23.08 28.18 41.68
N LYS A 711 -22.48 28.09 42.88
CA LYS A 711 -21.02 28.24 43.09
C LYS A 711 -20.20 27.15 42.39
N ASN A 712 -20.72 25.93 42.28
CA ASN A 712 -20.00 24.79 41.68
C ASN A 712 -20.23 24.64 40.15
N CYS A 713 -21.43 24.96 39.66
CA CYS A 713 -21.76 24.94 38.22
C CYS A 713 -21.19 26.15 37.49
N VAL A 714 -21.23 27.33 38.11
CA VAL A 714 -20.56 28.52 37.61
C VAL A 714 -19.16 28.51 38.19
N LYS A 715 -18.19 27.92 37.49
CA LYS A 715 -16.77 27.94 37.90
C LYS A 715 -16.29 29.39 38.08
N ARG A 716 -16.45 29.91 39.31
CA ARG A 716 -15.98 31.20 39.87
C ARG A 716 -16.27 32.48 39.09
N THR A 717 -17.43 32.59 38.45
CA THR A 717 -17.91 33.87 37.87
C THR A 717 -19.40 34.10 38.06
N SER A 718 -19.85 34.17 39.30
CA SER A 718 -20.99 35.06 39.57
C SER A 718 -20.40 36.41 40.00
N LEU A 719 -20.47 37.42 39.13
CA LEU A 719 -20.53 38.82 39.58
C LEU A 719 -21.88 39.08 40.25
N ASP A 720 -22.55 38.05 40.74
CA ASP A 720 -23.93 38.12 41.15
C ASP A 720 -23.95 38.71 42.56
N ASN A 721 -24.80 39.70 42.74
CA ASN A 721 -25.06 40.22 44.07
C ASN A 721 -26.30 39.55 44.60
N ILE A 722 -26.30 39.30 45.90
CA ILE A 722 -27.37 38.60 46.57
C ILE A 722 -27.91 39.48 47.67
N SER A 723 -29.23 39.54 47.76
CA SER A 723 -29.95 40.15 48.86
C SER A 723 -30.87 39.11 49.48
N LEU A 724 -30.97 39.10 50.80
CA LEU A 724 -31.88 38.22 51.53
C LEU A 724 -32.90 39.09 52.28
N ILE A 725 -34.16 38.82 52.05
CA ILE A 725 -35.29 39.40 52.75
C ILE A 725 -35.95 38.27 53.53
N LEU A 726 -36.16 38.49 54.83
CA LEU A 726 -37.02 37.67 55.66
C LEU A 726 -38.20 38.54 56.07
N PHE A 727 -39.43 38.04 55.91
CA PHE A 727 -40.62 38.84 56.23
C PHE A 727 -41.58 38.09 57.15
N ASP A 728 -42.15 38.86 58.09
CA ASP A 728 -43.26 38.46 58.93
C ASP A 728 -44.14 39.69 59.27
N GLN A 729 -45.15 39.47 60.09
CA GLN A 729 -46.08 40.49 60.55
C GLN A 729 -46.32 40.35 62.05
N GLU A 730 -45.90 41.33 62.85
CA GLU A 730 -46.19 41.34 64.28
C GLU A 730 -47.56 41.98 64.54
N ILE A 731 -48.47 41.21 65.17
CA ILE A 731 -49.82 41.69 65.51
C ILE A 731 -49.83 42.11 66.98
N HIS A 732 -49.89 43.41 67.25
CA HIS A 732 -50.20 43.93 68.58
C HIS A 732 -51.71 44.20 68.71
N THR A 733 -52.21 44.17 69.94
CA THR A 733 -53.65 44.27 70.30
C THR A 733 -54.34 45.55 69.78
N TYR A 734 -53.60 46.55 69.30
CA TYR A 734 -54.16 47.83 68.81
C TYR A 734 -53.57 48.34 67.47
N TYR A 735 -52.44 47.79 67.00
CA TYR A 735 -51.79 48.18 65.74
C TYR A 735 -51.04 46.99 65.12
N GLN A 736 -50.94 46.95 63.79
CA GLN A 736 -50.10 45.99 63.07
C GLN A 736 -48.75 46.63 62.79
N ILE A 737 -47.66 46.00 63.23
CA ILE A 737 -46.29 46.37 62.86
C ILE A 737 -45.78 45.30 61.91
N ILE A 738 -45.50 45.68 60.67
CA ILE A 738 -44.93 44.77 59.69
C ILE A 738 -43.41 44.78 59.87
N GLN A 739 -42.79 43.61 60.08
CA GLN A 739 -41.35 43.48 60.19
C GLN A 739 -40.79 42.84 58.93
N VAL A 740 -40.04 43.64 58.16
CA VAL A 740 -39.22 43.13 57.05
C VAL A 740 -37.77 43.24 57.46
N ILE A 741 -37.14 42.08 57.68
CA ILE A 741 -35.73 41.97 58.06
C ILE A 741 -34.94 41.74 56.79
N VAL A 742 -33.81 42.43 56.67
CA VAL A 742 -32.90 42.24 55.53
C VAL A 742 -31.54 41.89 56.10
N PRO A 743 -31.25 40.58 56.34
CA PRO A 743 -30.00 40.16 56.97
C PRO A 743 -28.76 40.64 56.20
N PHE A 744 -28.87 40.77 54.88
CA PHE A 744 -27.87 41.42 54.05
C PHE A 744 -28.46 41.93 52.73
N GLU A 745 -27.87 43.00 52.21
CA GLU A 745 -28.22 43.64 50.94
C GLU A 745 -27.01 43.61 50.01
N TYR A 746 -27.24 43.25 48.75
CA TYR A 746 -26.29 43.39 47.64
C TYR A 746 -24.87 42.86 47.92
N LYS A 747 -24.74 41.71 48.59
CA LYS A 747 -23.45 41.11 48.92
C LYS A 747 -23.00 40.09 47.86
N ASP A 748 -21.70 40.07 47.61
CA ASP A 748 -21.02 38.96 46.94
C ASP A 748 -20.70 37.90 47.98
N LEU A 749 -21.56 36.89 48.10
CA LEU A 749 -21.44 35.83 49.10
C LEU A 749 -20.57 34.70 48.57
N THR A 750 -19.25 34.90 48.69
CA THR A 750 -18.25 33.87 48.43
C THR A 750 -18.17 32.83 49.57
N ASP A 751 -18.56 33.22 50.78
CA ASP A 751 -18.61 32.39 51.98
C ASP A 751 -20.04 31.88 52.25
N LEU A 752 -20.23 30.57 52.13
CA LEU A 752 -21.52 29.91 52.35
C LEU A 752 -21.79 29.63 53.83
N GLU A 753 -20.74 29.61 54.68
CA GLU A 753 -20.89 29.45 56.12
C GLU A 753 -21.46 30.74 56.73
N ASP A 754 -20.99 31.90 56.28
CA ASP A 754 -21.55 33.21 56.68
C ASP A 754 -23.04 33.33 56.31
N LEU A 755 -23.43 32.91 55.10
CA LEU A 755 -24.82 32.88 54.67
C LEU A 755 -25.68 31.99 55.58
N LEU A 756 -25.21 30.78 55.87
CA LEU A 756 -25.92 29.84 56.74
C LEU A 756 -26.06 30.41 58.16
N ASN A 757 -24.98 30.96 58.72
CA ASN A 757 -24.97 31.56 60.06
C ASN A 757 -25.92 32.74 60.20
N LEU A 758 -26.06 33.57 59.15
CA LEU A 758 -27.03 34.67 59.14
C LEU A 758 -28.47 34.16 59.10
N MET A 759 -28.77 33.12 58.32
CA MET A 759 -30.11 32.51 58.29
C MET A 759 -30.46 31.84 59.62
N LEU A 760 -29.53 31.10 60.23
CA LEU A 760 -29.77 30.34 61.47
C LEU A 760 -30.13 31.21 62.69
N GLN A 761 -29.88 32.53 62.65
CA GLN A 761 -30.26 33.49 63.71
C GLN A 761 -31.76 33.80 63.76
N HIS A 762 -32.53 33.33 62.77
CA HIS A 762 -33.89 33.78 62.54
C HIS A 762 -34.88 32.61 62.57
N GLU A 763 -35.72 32.56 63.60
CA GLU A 763 -36.78 31.54 63.78
C GLU A 763 -38.13 32.04 63.21
N SER A 764 -39.06 31.13 62.94
CA SER A 764 -40.43 31.49 62.52
C SER A 764 -41.16 32.32 63.59
N TYR A 765 -41.78 33.44 63.22
CA TYR A 765 -42.45 34.38 64.12
C TYR A 765 -43.55 35.18 63.40
N GLY A 766 -44.62 35.58 64.09
CA GLY A 766 -45.65 36.49 63.55
C GLY A 766 -46.56 35.92 62.45
N GLY A 767 -47.32 36.80 61.80
CA GLY A 767 -48.13 36.53 60.60
C GLY A 767 -47.36 36.79 59.29
N THR A 768 -48.04 36.84 58.15
CA THR A 768 -47.41 36.95 56.82
C THR A 768 -47.98 38.11 55.99
N SER A 769 -47.12 38.83 55.25
CA SER A 769 -47.52 39.95 54.40
C SER A 769 -46.66 40.07 53.13
N TYR A 770 -47.14 39.49 52.02
CA TYR A 770 -46.40 39.51 50.75
C TYR A 770 -46.24 40.90 50.16
N ASN A 771 -47.22 41.79 50.37
CA ASN A 771 -47.20 43.16 49.86
C ASN A 771 -45.91 43.91 50.26
N ASN A 772 -45.53 43.81 51.53
CA ASN A 772 -44.38 44.55 52.06
C ASN A 772 -43.06 43.89 51.67
N ALA A 773 -43.01 42.56 51.65
CA ALA A 773 -41.84 41.81 51.20
C ALA A 773 -41.49 42.15 49.74
N ILE A 774 -42.50 42.17 48.87
CA ILE A 774 -42.34 42.53 47.46
C ILE A 774 -42.00 44.02 47.29
N GLN A 775 -42.61 44.93 48.07
CA GLN A 775 -42.22 46.35 48.04
C GLN A 775 -40.75 46.55 48.42
N LYS A 776 -40.26 45.87 49.47
CA LYS A 776 -38.85 45.94 49.86
C LYS A 776 -37.94 45.37 48.77
N ALA A 777 -38.29 44.23 48.16
CA ALA A 777 -37.57 43.69 47.00
C ALA A 777 -37.50 44.71 45.84
N GLY A 778 -38.62 45.39 45.54
CA GLY A 778 -38.66 46.48 44.58
C GLY A 778 -37.71 47.63 44.93
N SER A 779 -37.67 48.05 46.20
CA SER A 779 -36.74 49.09 46.66
C SER A 779 -35.26 48.69 46.55
N LEU A 780 -34.94 47.40 46.76
CA LEU A 780 -33.57 46.89 46.61
C LEU A 780 -33.15 46.91 45.14
N ILE A 781 -34.05 46.53 44.22
CA ILE A 781 -33.80 46.63 42.78
C ILE A 781 -33.55 48.09 42.37
N GLU A 782 -34.30 49.04 42.93
CA GLU A 782 -34.12 50.46 42.61
C GLU A 782 -32.83 51.04 43.19
N THR A 783 -32.51 50.69 44.44
CA THR A 783 -31.33 51.19 45.16
C THR A 783 -30.04 50.65 44.54
N TYR A 784 -30.03 49.37 44.15
CA TYR A 784 -28.87 48.69 43.59
C TYR A 784 -29.05 48.37 42.11
N PHE A 785 -29.73 49.24 41.37
CA PHE A 785 -29.96 49.04 39.94
C PHE A 785 -28.63 49.03 39.17
N ASP A 786 -28.31 47.89 38.56
CA ASP A 786 -27.12 47.71 37.73
C ASP A 786 -27.54 47.30 36.30
N PRO A 787 -27.31 48.15 35.28
CA PRO A 787 -27.68 47.84 33.90
C PRO A 787 -26.87 46.68 33.29
N THR A 788 -25.80 46.24 33.96
CA THR A 788 -25.00 45.09 33.54
C THR A 788 -25.52 43.75 34.10
N LYS A 789 -26.59 43.78 34.91
CA LYS A 789 -27.13 42.60 35.60
C LYS A 789 -28.63 42.42 35.36
N VAL A 790 -29.07 41.18 35.44
CA VAL A 790 -30.50 40.83 35.40
C VAL A 790 -31.01 40.62 36.83
N ASN A 791 -32.06 41.36 37.22
CA ASN A 791 -32.70 41.20 38.53
C ASN A 791 -33.60 39.96 38.55
N VAL A 792 -33.43 39.11 39.55
CA VAL A 792 -34.21 37.89 39.79
C VAL A 792 -34.73 37.92 41.23
N ILE A 793 -36.04 37.70 41.40
CA ILE A 793 -36.65 37.54 42.72
C ILE A 793 -37.06 36.08 42.86
N ILE A 794 -36.57 35.43 43.91
CA ILE A 794 -36.94 34.06 44.30
C ILE A 794 -37.75 34.17 45.58
N PHE A 795 -39.03 33.86 45.50
CA PHE A 795 -39.98 34.01 46.60
C PHE A 795 -40.32 32.64 47.20
N LEU A 796 -40.07 32.44 48.49
CA LEU A 796 -40.21 31.15 49.16
C LEU A 796 -41.16 31.30 50.37
N SER A 797 -42.36 30.73 50.26
CA SER A 797 -43.44 30.78 51.26
C SER A 797 -44.33 29.54 51.15
N ASP A 798 -45.10 29.26 52.19
CA ASP A 798 -46.12 28.20 52.21
C ASP A 798 -47.49 28.63 51.63
N GLY A 799 -47.65 29.90 51.24
CA GLY A 799 -48.80 30.32 50.45
C GLY A 799 -49.97 30.91 51.25
N GLU A 800 -49.81 31.18 52.55
CA GLU A 800 -50.91 31.61 53.43
C GLU A 800 -51.35 33.08 53.28
N CYS A 801 -50.72 33.86 52.39
CA CYS A 801 -51.12 35.25 52.08
C CYS A 801 -51.60 35.42 50.62
N GLY A 802 -52.37 36.47 50.36
CA GLY A 802 -52.80 36.84 49.00
C GLY A 802 -51.66 37.40 48.15
N THR A 803 -51.64 37.06 46.86
CA THR A 803 -50.63 37.56 45.91
C THR A 803 -50.69 39.09 45.77
N PRO A 804 -49.57 39.81 45.93
CA PRO A 804 -49.53 41.27 45.89
C PRO A 804 -49.50 41.81 44.45
N THR A 805 -50.59 41.60 43.69
CA THR A 805 -50.66 41.84 42.23
C THR A 805 -50.30 43.27 41.83
N ASN A 806 -50.73 44.28 42.59
CA ASN A 806 -50.48 45.69 42.27
C ASN A 806 -48.98 46.02 42.39
N GLN A 807 -48.35 45.58 43.48
CA GLN A 807 -46.94 45.81 43.78
C GLN A 807 -46.05 45.09 42.76
N LEU A 808 -46.40 43.85 42.39
CA LEU A 808 -45.70 43.11 41.33
C LEU A 808 -45.81 43.81 39.99
N HIS A 809 -47.02 44.28 39.63
CA HIS A 809 -47.22 45.04 38.40
C HIS A 809 -46.39 46.34 38.39
N ASP A 810 -46.35 47.07 39.51
CA ASP A 810 -45.57 48.32 39.64
C ASP A 810 -44.06 48.08 39.53
N ILE A 811 -43.55 47.01 40.13
CA ILE A 811 -42.12 46.66 40.05
C ILE A 811 -41.75 46.21 38.63
N CYS A 812 -42.61 45.41 37.98
CA CYS A 812 -42.43 44.99 36.59
C CYS A 812 -42.51 46.17 35.62
N LYS A 813 -43.47 47.08 35.80
CA LYS A 813 -43.62 48.29 34.97
C LYS A 813 -42.40 49.20 35.09
N ARG A 814 -41.95 49.49 36.31
CA ARG A 814 -40.76 50.33 36.56
C ARG A 814 -39.48 49.73 35.99
N ASN A 815 -39.31 48.40 36.05
CA ASN A 815 -38.16 47.74 35.41
C ASN A 815 -38.25 47.75 33.88
N LYS A 816 -39.46 47.58 33.32
CA LYS A 816 -39.70 47.66 31.87
C LYS A 816 -39.43 49.07 31.32
N GLU A 817 -39.80 50.11 32.05
CA GLU A 817 -39.48 51.51 31.71
C GLU A 817 -37.96 51.77 31.70
N LYS A 818 -37.18 51.01 32.49
CA LYS A 818 -35.72 51.02 32.47
C LYS A 818 -35.11 50.07 31.40
N GLY A 819 -35.93 49.35 30.63
CA GLY A 819 -35.50 48.46 29.54
C GLY A 819 -35.24 47.00 29.93
N TYR A 820 -35.64 46.54 31.13
CA TYR A 820 -35.31 45.20 31.63
C TYR A 820 -36.56 44.41 32.07
N LEU A 821 -36.49 43.08 31.99
CA LEU A 821 -37.53 42.15 32.46
C LEU A 821 -37.10 41.51 33.79
N ILE A 822 -38.03 41.40 34.73
CA ILE A 822 -37.83 40.66 35.97
C ILE A 822 -38.25 39.21 35.75
N LYS A 823 -37.41 38.27 36.19
CA LYS A 823 -37.79 36.86 36.30
C LYS A 823 -38.28 36.59 37.72
N LEU A 824 -39.54 36.22 37.85
CA LEU A 824 -40.13 35.73 39.10
C LEU A 824 -40.08 34.21 39.07
N ALA A 825 -39.40 33.62 40.06
CA ALA A 825 -39.46 32.19 40.33
C ALA A 825 -40.24 31.99 41.63
N GLN A 826 -41.32 31.21 41.55
CA GLN A 826 -42.12 30.79 42.70
C GLN A 826 -41.68 29.41 43.16
#